data_AF-A0A9D2INM1-F1
#
_entry.id   AF-A0A9D2INM1-F1
#
_cell.length_a   1.000
_cell.length_b   1.000
_cell.length_c   1.000
_cell.angle_alpha   90.00
_cell.angle_beta   90.00
_cell.angle_gamma   90.00
#
_symmetry.space_group_name_H-M   'P 1'
#
loop_
_entity.id
_entity.type
_entity.pdbx_description
1 polymer ?
#
loop_
_entity_poly.entity_id
_entity_poly.type
_entity_poly.pdbx_seq_one_letter_code
_entity_poly.pdbx_strand_id
1 'polypeptide(L)'
;MRTRRTWGRLLAALAVALVAAVGLAPRAAWADNGNVARVGETEYATLKEAIENAPKNGTEWDIALIADAAIDGLTIAPTGSNISLDLDGHTVTASKTVQIRGSFVILDSSPGEGKIEGSASTLLSVNAIGAKLLLESGSVSTTGATGVAVNNAQGTFEMTGGQLGAKTNAVRASFGTTSILGGEINGAISIEGSVAGATPSVTIGGGDQGVPTINGDVELGLAGAELNILSGNFANDVSALLPSGKQSVQEGGNWSVKPLDAEEDAAAKVVSADGTVKLYQVASTALADLSDGDTLTLLKDSEAQLVVGGITATVDLGGHKLSSSANPVVNVNASDTNLTITNGSIVSTCEDAEGAIVGVYHGSDALQNVTLTLEEVELSATHSGGAGIIVQGNNVDNSVTLRSCELSVPSDVMGIYFPPADSVLNVIDTKITAGTGIGLKGGVLSVEGTSSITATGEKLTPGEPESSGIAETGDAIYIEGNYTDREVTLNVKGGTLESENGFAVQKLHDGGRGEDAPVEIVISGGSFSSEPAEEWFAEGYKAEQNEDGSWGVTIPNPVAEVNGQRYPSLTAAVSSASDGDTITLLADADTSPLTIDKGVVLDLGGHTLSLIGKTGKDEAGITFTNGASTIKNGTIVDTCQIARSFAVVITGQDTSLVMEDAAVTVEVPKSGDGYGMRVLDGAELTLNEGATVNSAPVDGNTGYIYGITVFGNKSGATFDEETATKLTVNEGATVEAYAFAVSGNGDGKKDNTLITINGGTLVSEAGPAIYHPQYGKLVINGGMLDGCSGVEIRAGELVVNGGTIKGDTSQTIVYPKDQIGGGNSVDGGGIIVAQHSTKLPVKVTVAGGTIEANTAFIQHNVMGNDQASIDKIEMSITGGEFVGALRSDNFKDADGKGFVSGGSFSDRAVGDYLAPDAAVAVNDDETPYDIFPSTDEALENGGAHAVVDKQGNTWVFTDKDAASSFAGENGSKVETVTHTVTFDDCLPSTTNQVVEVENGSPVTKPTDPVCEGWKFLGWYEFANGSYAVEPYDFAAPVRSNLTLYAKWEQIEEEPEVTLQNPSESEKDDGLAQTGDVTSFPPAVVAGAAGLTAAVGALTLRRRSK
;
A
#
# COMPACT_ATOMS: atom_id res chain seq x y z
N MET A 1 -29.96 51.26 51.74
CA MET A 1 -30.99 51.70 52.72
C MET A 1 -31.30 50.52 53.65
N ARG A 2 -31.66 50.74 54.94
CA ARG A 2 -32.95 50.30 55.58
C ARG A 2 -33.78 49.30 54.75
N THR A 3 -34.35 48.19 55.26
CA THR A 3 -34.75 47.76 56.64
C THR A 3 -34.37 46.28 56.92
N ARG A 4 -34.10 45.74 58.13
CA ARG A 4 -34.60 45.84 59.54
C ARG A 4 -35.80 44.93 59.93
N ARG A 5 -35.55 44.03 60.93
CA ARG A 5 -36.45 43.48 62.01
C ARG A 5 -37.40 42.32 61.64
N THR A 6 -37.88 41.40 62.53
CA THR A 6 -37.79 41.06 64.00
C THR A 6 -38.49 39.70 64.27
N TRP A 7 -38.39 38.92 65.39
CA TRP A 7 -37.46 38.69 66.53
C TRP A 7 -37.97 37.50 67.41
N GLY A 8 -37.16 36.96 68.35
CA GLY A 8 -37.60 36.00 69.40
C GLY A 8 -36.79 34.68 69.41
N ARG A 9 -35.86 34.31 70.32
CA ARG A 9 -35.42 34.70 71.69
C ARG A 9 -36.17 34.10 72.91
N LEU A 10 -35.56 33.07 73.52
CA LEU A 10 -35.43 32.81 74.98
C LEU A 10 -34.15 31.95 75.17
N LEU A 11 -33.09 32.44 75.82
CA LEU A 11 -32.71 32.22 77.24
C LEU A 11 -32.25 30.78 77.53
N ALA A 12 -31.06 30.51 78.09
CA ALA A 12 -30.02 31.35 78.71
C ALA A 12 -28.60 30.75 78.47
N ALA A 13 -27.46 31.12 79.06
CA ALA A 13 -27.16 31.97 80.23
C ALA A 13 -25.81 32.74 80.14
N LEU A 14 -24.89 32.52 81.11
CA LEU A 14 -23.73 33.31 81.58
C LEU A 14 -22.61 32.33 82.02
N ALA A 15 -21.32 32.68 82.21
CA ALA A 15 -20.62 33.98 82.13
C ALA A 15 -19.08 33.88 81.96
N VAL A 16 -18.52 35.03 81.54
CA VAL A 16 -17.12 35.49 81.49
C VAL A 16 -16.30 35.30 82.78
N ALA A 17 -15.00 34.93 82.67
CA ALA A 17 -13.90 35.55 83.44
C ALA A 17 -12.48 35.24 82.91
N LEU A 18 -11.66 36.29 82.86
CA LEU A 18 -10.21 36.38 82.53
C LEU A 18 -9.32 35.93 83.72
N VAL A 19 -8.03 35.59 83.47
CA VAL A 19 -6.80 35.99 84.24
C VAL A 19 -5.74 34.87 84.47
N ALA A 20 -4.50 35.21 84.07
CA ALA A 20 -3.16 34.77 84.54
C ALA A 20 -2.73 33.29 84.54
N ALA A 21 -1.47 33.10 84.14
CA ALA A 21 -0.68 31.92 84.43
C ALA A 21 -0.36 31.80 85.93
N VAL A 22 -0.58 30.62 86.50
CA VAL A 22 0.11 30.11 87.69
C VAL A 22 0.67 28.75 87.31
N GLY A 23 1.96 28.52 87.57
CA GLY A 23 2.61 27.28 87.19
C GLY A 23 2.08 26.10 87.99
N LEU A 24 1.39 25.18 87.31
CA LEU A 24 1.24 23.80 87.75
C LEU A 24 2.15 22.95 86.86
N ALA A 25 3.23 22.43 87.45
CA ALA A 25 3.97 21.32 86.86
C ALA A 25 3.00 20.14 86.66
N PRO A 26 3.28 19.20 85.73
CA PRO A 26 2.55 17.95 85.70
C PRO A 26 2.57 17.34 87.09
N ARG A 27 1.39 17.17 87.69
CA ARG A 27 1.24 16.27 88.82
C ARG A 27 1.49 14.88 88.25
N ALA A 28 2.73 14.42 88.40
CA ALA A 28 2.99 13.00 88.47
C ALA A 28 2.18 12.49 89.66
N ALA A 29 0.95 12.05 89.38
CA ALA A 29 0.16 11.27 90.30
C ALA A 29 0.88 9.93 90.40
N TRP A 30 1.82 9.84 91.36
CA TRP A 30 2.36 8.57 91.77
C TRP A 30 1.19 7.79 92.36
N ALA A 31 0.60 6.93 91.53
CA ALA A 31 0.00 5.71 92.03
C ALA A 31 1.04 4.95 92.86
N ASP A 32 0.60 4.07 93.73
CA ASP A 32 1.49 3.26 94.57
C ASP A 32 2.50 2.45 93.73
N ASN A 33 3.53 1.90 94.38
CA ASN A 33 4.57 1.07 93.75
C ASN A 33 3.99 -0.23 93.15
N GLY A 34 3.32 -0.10 92.01
CA GLY A 34 2.78 -1.18 91.19
C GLY A 34 3.58 -1.36 89.92
N ASN A 35 3.37 -2.50 89.28
CA ASN A 35 3.89 -2.77 87.95
C ASN A 35 3.02 -2.07 86.89
N VAL A 36 3.61 -1.69 85.76
CA VAL A 36 2.92 -0.96 84.68
C VAL A 36 2.73 -1.78 83.40
N ALA A 37 3.52 -2.84 83.24
CA ALA A 37 3.48 -3.72 82.07
C ALA A 37 3.67 -5.19 82.47
N ARG A 38 3.10 -6.12 81.69
CA ARG A 38 3.13 -7.56 81.93
C ARG A 38 3.50 -8.33 80.66
N VAL A 39 4.40 -9.30 80.79
CA VAL A 39 4.80 -10.25 79.75
C VAL A 39 4.49 -11.67 80.23
N GLY A 40 3.48 -12.30 79.64
CA GLY A 40 2.91 -13.56 80.16
C GLY A 40 2.36 -13.38 81.58
N GLU A 41 2.88 -14.14 82.55
CA GLU A 41 2.55 -14.00 83.97
C GLU A 41 3.49 -13.04 84.73
N THR A 42 4.55 -12.49 84.09
CA THR A 42 5.55 -11.66 84.77
C THR A 42 5.23 -10.18 84.61
N GLU A 43 5.12 -9.47 85.71
CA GLU A 43 4.87 -8.02 85.75
C GLU A 43 6.16 -7.21 86.02
N TYR A 44 6.23 -5.99 85.51
CA TYR A 44 7.42 -5.12 85.52
C TYR A 44 7.10 -3.68 85.98
N ALA A 45 8.01 -3.11 86.78
CA ALA A 45 7.90 -1.75 87.31
C ALA A 45 8.00 -0.66 86.23
N THR A 46 8.62 -0.94 85.08
CA THR A 46 8.62 -0.04 83.91
C THR A 46 8.37 -0.80 82.61
N LEU A 47 7.71 -0.14 81.66
CA LEU A 47 7.52 -0.64 80.29
C LEU A 47 8.87 -0.91 79.59
N LYS A 48 9.88 -0.09 79.88
CA LYS A 48 11.24 -0.32 79.38
C LYS A 48 11.81 -1.65 79.88
N GLU A 49 11.68 -1.98 81.17
CA GLU A 49 12.15 -3.25 81.72
C GLU A 49 11.37 -4.44 81.13
N ALA A 50 10.06 -4.31 80.90
CA ALA A 50 9.27 -5.35 80.21
C ALA A 50 9.84 -5.64 78.81
N ILE A 51 10.09 -4.60 78.01
CA ILE A 51 10.65 -4.72 76.65
C ILE A 51 12.10 -5.22 76.68
N GLU A 52 12.92 -4.79 77.64
CA GLU A 52 14.31 -5.27 77.78
C GLU A 52 14.40 -6.73 78.28
N ASN A 53 13.38 -7.26 78.95
CA ASN A 53 13.32 -8.64 79.45
C ASN A 53 12.43 -9.58 78.62
N ALA A 54 11.70 -9.07 77.62
CA ALA A 54 10.95 -9.89 76.67
C ALA A 54 11.86 -10.98 76.05
N PRO A 55 11.40 -12.24 75.93
CA PRO A 55 12.27 -13.35 75.51
C PRO A 55 12.85 -13.16 74.09
N LYS A 56 14.13 -13.48 73.93
CA LYS A 56 14.95 -13.12 72.76
C LYS A 56 15.18 -14.33 71.87
N ASN A 57 14.08 -14.94 71.43
CA ASN A 57 14.03 -16.20 70.70
C ASN A 57 13.48 -16.07 69.25
N GLY A 58 13.24 -14.85 68.76
CA GLY A 58 12.71 -14.59 67.42
C GLY A 58 11.22 -14.90 67.23
N THR A 59 10.49 -15.22 68.30
CA THR A 59 9.02 -15.22 68.29
C THR A 59 8.50 -13.81 68.62
N GLU A 60 7.21 -13.58 68.33
CA GLU A 60 6.47 -12.41 68.79
C GLU A 60 6.05 -12.57 70.25
N TRP A 61 6.06 -11.46 70.98
CA TRP A 61 5.77 -11.42 72.41
C TRP A 61 4.87 -10.23 72.74
N ASP A 62 3.69 -10.56 73.26
CA ASP A 62 2.71 -9.59 73.74
C ASP A 62 3.12 -9.03 75.10
N ILE A 63 3.13 -7.69 75.18
CA ILE A 63 3.32 -6.92 76.39
C ILE A 63 2.03 -6.13 76.61
N ALA A 64 1.26 -6.53 77.62
CA ALA A 64 0.06 -5.79 78.02
C ALA A 64 0.43 -4.72 79.05
N LEU A 65 -0.06 -3.50 78.88
CA LEU A 65 -0.08 -2.52 79.97
C LEU A 65 -1.09 -2.95 81.05
N ILE A 66 -0.83 -2.50 82.27
CA ILE A 66 -1.71 -2.66 83.44
C ILE A 66 -1.77 -1.38 84.31
N ALA A 67 -1.05 -0.33 83.90
CA ALA A 67 -1.13 1.04 84.38
C ALA A 67 -0.45 2.00 83.37
N ASP A 68 -0.66 3.30 83.53
CA ASP A 68 0.05 4.33 82.75
C ASP A 68 1.58 4.24 82.91
N ALA A 69 2.31 4.49 81.83
CA ALA A 69 3.75 4.24 81.73
C ALA A 69 4.55 5.40 81.08
N ALA A 70 5.88 5.25 81.06
CA ALA A 70 6.81 6.14 80.34
C ALA A 70 7.88 5.31 79.62
N ILE A 71 8.30 5.75 78.43
CA ILE A 71 9.09 4.94 77.47
C ILE A 71 10.37 5.65 76.95
N ASP A 72 10.87 6.57 77.77
CA ASP A 72 11.84 7.60 77.39
C ASP A 72 13.20 7.06 76.93
N GLY A 73 13.51 7.18 75.63
CA GLY A 73 14.79 6.77 75.05
C GLY A 73 14.95 5.26 74.80
N LEU A 74 13.83 4.56 74.56
CA LEU A 74 13.82 3.14 74.18
C LEU A 74 14.46 2.88 72.80
N THR A 75 15.02 1.68 72.61
CA THR A 75 15.39 1.13 71.30
C THR A 75 14.89 -0.30 71.16
N ILE A 76 14.01 -0.56 70.20
CA ILE A 76 13.63 -1.92 69.77
C ILE A 76 14.78 -2.45 68.92
N ALA A 77 15.43 -3.56 69.33
CA ALA A 77 16.66 -4.06 68.72
C ALA A 77 16.41 -5.12 67.62
N PRO A 78 17.31 -5.28 66.62
CA PRO A 78 17.05 -6.17 65.47
C PRO A 78 17.13 -7.67 65.77
N THR A 79 17.76 -8.07 66.89
CA THR A 79 18.31 -9.43 67.08
C THR A 79 17.77 -10.13 68.34
N GLY A 80 16.46 -10.09 68.59
CA GLY A 80 15.89 -10.70 69.78
C GLY A 80 14.40 -11.04 69.71
N SER A 81 13.55 -10.02 69.61
CA SER A 81 12.10 -10.13 69.84
C SER A 81 11.34 -9.26 68.85
N ASN A 82 10.29 -9.80 68.23
CA ASN A 82 9.21 -8.97 67.74
C ASN A 82 8.38 -8.57 68.97
N ILE A 83 8.17 -7.28 69.18
CA ILE A 83 7.45 -6.77 70.36
C ILE A 83 6.06 -6.35 69.93
N SER A 84 5.03 -6.95 70.52
CA SER A 84 3.66 -6.45 70.46
C SER A 84 3.37 -5.71 71.77
N LEU A 85 2.88 -4.47 71.68
CA LEU A 85 2.47 -3.66 72.82
C LEU A 85 0.95 -3.45 72.76
N ASP A 86 0.24 -4.15 73.63
CA ASP A 86 -1.16 -3.88 73.93
C ASP A 86 -1.24 -2.78 74.99
N LEU A 87 -1.90 -1.68 74.61
CA LEU A 87 -2.08 -0.51 75.45
C LEU A 87 -3.16 -0.72 76.53
N ASP A 88 -4.10 -1.66 76.34
CA ASP A 88 -5.24 -1.96 77.25
C ASP A 88 -5.81 -0.71 77.97
N GLY A 89 -6.15 0.33 77.20
CA GLY A 89 -6.75 1.57 77.74
C GLY A 89 -5.79 2.54 78.45
N HIS A 90 -4.49 2.23 78.53
CA HIS A 90 -3.49 3.01 79.28
C HIS A 90 -2.67 4.01 78.45
N THR A 91 -2.10 4.99 79.15
CA THR A 91 -1.28 6.06 78.56
C THR A 91 0.22 5.77 78.69
N VAL A 92 0.95 5.79 77.58
CA VAL A 92 2.42 5.79 77.54
C VAL A 92 2.94 7.18 77.21
N THR A 93 3.84 7.72 78.04
CA THR A 93 4.43 9.05 77.84
C THR A 93 5.86 9.01 77.30
N ALA A 94 6.19 9.89 76.34
CA ALA A 94 7.51 9.95 75.69
C ALA A 94 8.01 11.39 75.44
N SER A 95 9.10 11.79 76.11
CA SER A 95 9.81 13.05 75.83
C SER A 95 10.92 12.90 74.79
N LYS A 96 11.36 11.66 74.52
CA LYS A 96 12.42 11.30 73.57
C LYS A 96 11.94 10.28 72.54
N THR A 97 12.54 10.33 71.34
CA THR A 97 12.25 9.42 70.23
C THR A 97 12.50 7.96 70.58
N VAL A 98 11.51 7.10 70.32
CA VAL A 98 11.64 5.65 70.34
C VAL A 98 12.29 5.19 69.03
N GLN A 99 13.42 4.48 69.15
CA GLN A 99 14.20 4.00 68.01
C GLN A 99 13.75 2.59 67.62
N ILE A 100 13.26 2.40 66.41
CA ILE A 100 12.72 1.12 65.93
C ILE A 100 13.73 0.51 64.95
N ARG A 101 14.40 -0.54 65.42
CA ARG A 101 15.46 -1.25 64.69
C ARG A 101 15.20 -2.75 64.54
N GLY A 102 14.09 -3.24 65.08
CA GLY A 102 13.51 -4.57 64.86
C GLY A 102 12.03 -4.43 64.51
N SER A 103 11.20 -5.42 64.83
CA SER A 103 9.74 -5.36 64.64
C SER A 103 9.04 -4.86 65.90
N PHE A 104 8.10 -3.92 65.74
CA PHE A 104 7.27 -3.37 66.82
C PHE A 104 5.82 -3.23 66.36
N VAL A 105 4.88 -3.81 67.09
CA VAL A 105 3.43 -3.69 66.88
C VAL A 105 2.83 -2.90 68.04
N ILE A 106 1.86 -2.02 67.74
CA ILE A 106 1.10 -1.23 68.72
C ILE A 106 -0.39 -1.52 68.50
N LEU A 107 -1.07 -1.95 69.55
CA LEU A 107 -2.51 -2.22 69.56
C LEU A 107 -3.15 -1.78 70.88
N ASP A 108 -4.48 -1.73 70.94
CA ASP A 108 -5.25 -1.32 72.12
C ASP A 108 -6.50 -2.22 72.26
N SER A 109 -6.42 -3.22 73.14
CA SER A 109 -7.51 -4.19 73.33
C SER A 109 -8.73 -3.63 74.09
N SER A 110 -8.62 -2.42 74.66
CA SER A 110 -9.70 -1.65 75.30
C SER A 110 -10.02 -0.41 74.45
N PRO A 111 -10.82 -0.54 73.37
CA PRO A 111 -10.64 0.28 72.17
C PRO A 111 -10.91 1.78 72.32
N GLY A 112 -9.88 2.58 72.12
CA GLY A 112 -9.96 4.03 72.02
C GLY A 112 -9.64 4.78 73.31
N GLU A 113 -9.27 4.09 74.39
CA GLU A 113 -8.74 4.71 75.60
C GLU A 113 -7.19 4.63 75.65
N GLY A 114 -6.57 3.62 75.01
CA GLY A 114 -5.13 3.43 74.99
C GLY A 114 -4.39 4.40 74.07
N LYS A 115 -3.29 4.99 74.57
CA LYS A 115 -2.52 5.99 73.80
C LYS A 115 -1.03 6.06 74.12
N ILE A 116 -0.24 6.47 73.13
CA ILE A 116 1.15 6.91 73.28
C ILE A 116 1.19 8.42 73.00
N GLU A 117 1.50 9.24 74.01
CA GLU A 117 1.57 10.70 73.87
C GLU A 117 2.96 11.27 74.19
N GLY A 118 3.39 12.30 73.45
CA GLY A 118 4.76 12.79 73.56
C GLY A 118 5.06 14.23 73.15
N SER A 119 6.33 14.57 73.34
CA SER A 119 6.92 15.87 73.00
C SER A 119 8.24 15.75 72.23
N ALA A 120 8.60 14.56 71.79
CA ALA A 120 9.79 14.32 70.97
C ALA A 120 9.59 14.88 69.54
N SER A 121 10.62 15.51 68.98
CA SER A 121 10.56 16.11 67.63
C SER A 121 10.27 15.10 66.52
N THR A 122 10.64 13.84 66.74
CA THR A 122 10.08 12.67 66.06
C THR A 122 9.74 11.67 67.16
N LEU A 123 8.52 11.14 67.20
CA LEU A 123 8.09 10.24 68.29
C LEU A 123 8.57 8.80 68.05
N LEU A 124 8.24 8.22 66.91
CA LEU A 124 8.64 6.88 66.50
C LEU A 124 9.54 6.98 65.26
N SER A 125 10.70 6.30 65.26
CA SER A 125 11.68 6.38 64.17
C SER A 125 12.14 4.98 63.73
N VAL A 126 11.66 4.52 62.57
CA VAL A 126 12.12 3.30 61.90
C VAL A 126 13.43 3.60 61.18
N ASN A 127 14.56 3.05 61.65
CA ASN A 127 15.89 3.44 61.16
C ASN A 127 16.96 2.34 61.12
N ALA A 128 16.56 1.09 60.90
CA ALA A 128 17.48 0.01 60.54
C ALA A 128 16.94 -0.84 59.39
N ILE A 129 17.85 -1.58 58.75
CA ILE A 129 17.55 -2.59 57.73
C ILE A 129 16.62 -3.66 58.33
N GLY A 130 15.49 -3.91 57.67
CA GLY A 130 14.49 -4.90 58.08
C GLY A 130 13.63 -4.48 59.27
N ALA A 131 13.73 -3.24 59.76
CA ALA A 131 12.91 -2.76 60.86
C ALA A 131 11.45 -2.55 60.44
N LYS A 132 10.52 -2.88 61.33
CA LYS A 132 9.07 -2.80 61.09
C LYS A 132 8.36 -2.07 62.22
N LEU A 133 7.43 -1.19 61.86
CA LEU A 133 6.41 -0.67 62.76
C LEU A 133 5.03 -1.03 62.19
N LEU A 134 4.16 -1.60 63.03
CA LEU A 134 2.74 -1.78 62.74
C LEU A 134 1.91 -1.04 63.79
N LEU A 135 0.92 -0.25 63.37
CA LEU A 135 -0.08 0.37 64.22
C LEU A 135 -1.47 -0.20 63.89
N GLU A 136 -1.98 -1.05 64.77
CA GLU A 136 -3.29 -1.70 64.59
C GLU A 136 -4.43 -0.92 65.26
N SER A 137 -4.17 -0.35 66.43
CA SER A 137 -5.19 0.34 67.24
C SER A 137 -4.55 1.21 68.33
N GLY A 138 -5.39 1.95 69.07
CA GLY A 138 -4.95 2.98 70.02
C GLY A 138 -4.61 4.31 69.34
N SER A 139 -4.11 5.27 70.11
CA SER A 139 -3.80 6.63 69.63
C SER A 139 -2.33 7.02 69.85
N VAL A 140 -1.57 7.23 68.78
CA VAL A 140 -0.17 7.71 68.83
C VAL A 140 -0.13 9.21 68.51
N SER A 141 0.38 10.05 69.40
CA SER A 141 0.39 11.51 69.20
C SER A 141 1.61 12.23 69.75
N THR A 142 2.07 13.29 69.07
CA THR A 142 3.15 14.16 69.58
C THR A 142 2.88 15.64 69.38
N THR A 143 3.33 16.44 70.34
CA THR A 143 3.43 17.91 70.25
C THR A 143 4.69 18.37 69.50
N GLY A 144 5.62 17.44 69.19
CA GLY A 144 6.74 17.64 68.29
C GLY A 144 6.34 17.57 66.81
N ALA A 145 7.32 17.76 65.91
CA ALA A 145 7.06 17.87 64.47
C ALA A 145 6.49 16.57 63.86
N THR A 146 7.10 15.41 64.16
CA THR A 146 6.84 14.16 63.42
C THR A 146 6.31 13.03 64.30
N GLY A 147 5.22 12.38 63.88
CA GLY A 147 4.68 11.19 64.54
C GLY A 147 5.56 9.98 64.27
N VAL A 148 5.42 9.38 63.09
CA VAL A 148 6.27 8.30 62.59
C VAL A 148 7.22 8.83 61.51
N ALA A 149 8.48 8.42 61.54
CA ALA A 149 9.43 8.64 60.45
C ALA A 149 10.07 7.32 59.99
N VAL A 150 10.07 7.08 58.67
CA VAL A 150 10.76 5.95 58.04
C VAL A 150 12.05 6.46 57.40
N ASN A 151 13.19 6.13 58.02
CA ASN A 151 14.51 6.69 57.72
C ASN A 151 15.51 5.62 57.25
N ASN A 152 15.04 4.53 56.63
CA ASN A 152 15.89 3.47 56.09
C ASN A 152 15.27 2.80 54.86
N ALA A 153 16.09 2.53 53.83
CA ALA A 153 15.67 1.91 52.56
C ALA A 153 15.00 0.54 52.69
N GLN A 154 15.24 -0.18 53.79
CA GLN A 154 14.60 -1.47 54.09
C GLN A 154 13.83 -1.40 55.43
N GLY A 155 13.42 -0.20 55.84
CA GLY A 155 12.46 0.02 56.92
C GLY A 155 11.03 -0.02 56.37
N THR A 156 10.09 -0.45 57.22
CA THR A 156 8.65 -0.49 56.89
C THR A 156 7.81 0.12 58.00
N PHE A 157 6.77 0.87 57.62
CA PHE A 157 5.69 1.29 58.51
C PHE A 157 4.34 0.90 57.90
N GLU A 158 3.50 0.26 58.69
CA GLU A 158 2.14 -0.13 58.33
C GLU A 158 1.16 0.37 59.38
N MET A 159 -0.01 0.84 58.95
CA MET A 159 -1.09 1.29 59.83
C MET A 159 -2.41 0.71 59.33
N THR A 160 -2.99 -0.19 60.12
CA THR A 160 -4.27 -0.86 59.81
C THR A 160 -5.43 -0.25 60.59
N GLY A 161 -5.16 0.49 61.68
CA GLY A 161 -6.19 1.18 62.45
C GLY A 161 -5.61 2.17 63.46
N GLY A 162 -6.44 2.61 64.42
CA GLY A 162 -6.07 3.61 65.43
C GLY A 162 -6.00 5.05 64.91
N GLN A 163 -5.40 5.93 65.71
CA GLN A 163 -5.13 7.33 65.36
C GLN A 163 -3.61 7.62 65.40
N LEU A 164 -3.10 8.41 64.45
CA LEU A 164 -1.71 8.90 64.45
C LEU A 164 -1.67 10.41 64.18
N GLY A 165 -1.12 11.20 65.12
CA GLY A 165 -1.08 12.67 65.01
C GLY A 165 0.24 13.33 65.38
N ALA A 166 0.51 14.49 64.78
CA ALA A 166 1.71 15.28 65.06
C ALA A 166 1.49 16.78 64.81
N LYS A 167 2.47 17.63 65.16
CA LYS A 167 2.37 19.08 64.93
C LYS A 167 2.51 19.47 63.45
N THR A 168 3.27 18.72 62.66
CA THR A 168 3.40 18.95 61.21
C THR A 168 3.17 17.67 60.43
N ASN A 169 4.06 16.69 60.53
CA ASN A 169 4.03 15.48 59.71
C ASN A 169 3.60 14.31 60.59
N ALA A 170 2.35 13.85 60.50
CA ALA A 170 1.95 12.62 61.19
C ALA A 170 2.80 11.43 60.73
N VAL A 171 3.15 11.41 59.43
CA VAL A 171 4.09 10.49 58.81
C VAL A 171 5.12 11.27 57.99
N ARG A 172 6.41 10.94 58.09
CA ARG A 172 7.43 11.30 57.09
C ARG A 172 8.09 10.03 56.52
N ALA A 173 7.86 9.77 55.24
CA ALA A 173 8.49 8.69 54.49
C ALA A 173 9.74 9.24 53.76
N SER A 174 10.92 9.04 54.34
CA SER A 174 12.19 9.49 53.74
C SER A 174 12.88 8.40 52.92
N PHE A 175 12.64 7.13 53.27
CA PHE A 175 13.12 5.94 52.57
C PHE A 175 12.19 4.76 52.90
N GLY A 176 12.26 3.67 52.13
CA GLY A 176 11.55 2.42 52.45
C GLY A 176 10.04 2.49 52.16
N THR A 177 9.26 1.59 52.76
CA THR A 177 7.84 1.40 52.44
C THR A 177 6.93 1.89 53.56
N THR A 178 5.86 2.61 53.20
CA THR A 178 4.77 3.01 54.11
C THR A 178 3.42 2.57 53.57
N SER A 179 2.61 1.90 54.38
CA SER A 179 1.26 1.42 54.02
C SER A 179 0.22 1.89 55.03
N ILE A 180 -0.60 2.88 54.65
CA ILE A 180 -1.70 3.40 55.49
C ILE A 180 -3.00 2.74 55.01
N LEU A 181 -3.31 1.56 55.57
CA LEU A 181 -4.42 0.71 55.16
C LEU A 181 -5.73 0.99 55.91
N GLY A 182 -5.66 1.70 57.05
CA GLY A 182 -6.83 2.10 57.84
C GLY A 182 -6.50 3.13 58.93
N GLY A 183 -7.49 3.46 59.75
CA GLY A 183 -7.35 4.42 60.85
C GLY A 183 -7.38 5.90 60.43
N GLU A 184 -6.94 6.79 61.33
CA GLU A 184 -7.06 8.24 61.20
C GLU A 184 -5.70 8.96 61.36
N ILE A 185 -5.32 9.76 60.37
CA ILE A 185 -4.09 10.54 60.33
C ILE A 185 -4.41 12.02 60.62
N ASN A 186 -3.80 12.57 61.67
CA ASN A 186 -3.97 13.95 62.14
C ASN A 186 -2.65 14.75 62.00
N GLY A 187 -2.34 15.10 60.75
CA GLY A 187 -1.13 15.81 60.32
C GLY A 187 -0.79 15.43 58.87
N ALA A 188 0.23 16.03 58.28
CA ALA A 188 0.63 15.71 56.91
C ALA A 188 1.27 14.31 56.79
N ILE A 189 1.14 13.70 55.61
CA ILE A 189 1.97 12.58 55.14
C ILE A 189 2.95 13.17 54.13
N SER A 190 4.22 13.34 54.50
CA SER A 190 5.22 13.89 53.59
C SER A 190 6.22 12.85 53.11
N ILE A 191 6.64 13.01 51.86
CA ILE A 191 7.52 12.10 51.13
C ILE A 191 8.81 12.89 50.82
N GLU A 192 9.73 12.89 51.78
CA GLU A 192 10.88 13.80 51.86
C GLU A 192 12.19 13.00 52.03
N GLY A 193 13.00 12.86 50.97
CA GLY A 193 14.21 12.02 51.01
C GLY A 193 15.42 12.60 50.27
N SER A 194 16.45 11.78 50.16
CA SER A 194 17.65 12.06 49.34
C SER A 194 17.89 10.88 48.41
N VAL A 195 18.19 11.17 47.14
CA VAL A 195 18.38 10.18 46.07
C VAL A 195 19.51 9.16 46.32
N ALA A 196 20.33 9.36 47.35
CA ALA A 196 21.43 8.47 47.73
C ALA A 196 20.98 7.29 48.62
N GLY A 197 20.17 6.36 48.10
CA GLY A 197 20.04 5.03 48.73
C GLY A 197 18.87 4.15 48.26
N ALA A 198 17.68 4.71 48.17
CA ALA A 198 16.46 4.13 47.59
C ALA A 198 15.37 5.21 47.53
N THR A 199 14.44 5.12 46.59
CA THR A 199 13.22 5.93 46.61
C THR A 199 12.27 5.43 47.72
N PRO A 200 11.56 6.32 48.43
CA PRO A 200 10.47 5.91 49.31
C PRO A 200 9.24 5.51 48.48
N SER A 201 8.45 4.58 49.03
CA SER A 201 7.20 4.11 48.44
C SER A 201 6.06 4.18 49.46
N VAL A 202 4.97 4.84 49.10
CA VAL A 202 3.82 5.09 50.00
C VAL A 202 2.53 4.61 49.35
N THR A 203 1.81 3.72 50.03
CA THR A 203 0.47 3.26 49.64
C THR A 203 -0.57 3.72 50.67
N ILE A 204 -1.70 4.26 50.19
CA ILE A 204 -2.84 4.67 51.03
C ILE A 204 -4.09 3.92 50.58
N GLY A 205 -4.64 3.12 51.50
CA GLY A 205 -5.82 2.27 51.28
C GLY A 205 -5.53 0.95 50.57
N GLY A 206 -6.58 0.33 50.04
CA GLY A 206 -6.49 -0.93 49.28
C GLY A 206 -6.39 -2.22 50.12
N GLY A 207 -6.52 -2.14 51.45
CA GLY A 207 -6.59 -3.31 52.34
C GLY A 207 -7.97 -3.52 52.97
N ASP A 208 -8.22 -4.72 53.49
CA ASP A 208 -9.52 -5.11 54.10
C ASP A 208 -9.82 -4.42 55.45
N GLN A 209 -8.92 -3.58 55.96
CA GLN A 209 -8.92 -3.06 57.35
C GLN A 209 -9.76 -1.78 57.53
N GLY A 210 -10.30 -1.23 56.44
CA GLY A 210 -11.17 -0.06 56.46
C GLY A 210 -10.77 0.98 55.41
N VAL A 211 -11.38 2.17 55.48
CA VAL A 211 -11.00 3.31 54.64
C VAL A 211 -10.23 4.31 55.51
N PRO A 212 -8.94 4.57 55.24
CA PRO A 212 -8.15 5.51 56.03
C PRO A 212 -8.68 6.95 55.87
N THR A 213 -8.58 7.75 56.93
CA THR A 213 -9.01 9.15 56.94
C THR A 213 -7.82 10.06 57.24
N ILE A 214 -7.49 10.97 56.32
CA ILE A 214 -6.30 11.83 56.35
C ILE A 214 -6.74 13.29 56.53
N ASN A 215 -6.57 13.82 57.75
CA ASN A 215 -6.99 15.18 58.13
C ASN A 215 -5.91 16.25 57.85
N GLY A 216 -4.92 15.93 57.03
CA GLY A 216 -3.83 16.83 56.61
C GLY A 216 -3.36 16.51 55.19
N ASP A 217 -2.36 17.25 54.71
CA ASP A 217 -1.88 17.18 53.33
C ASP A 217 -1.07 15.90 53.02
N VAL A 218 -1.06 15.52 51.74
CA VAL A 218 -0.16 14.49 51.19
C VAL A 218 0.89 15.19 50.33
N GLU A 219 2.12 15.28 50.81
CA GLU A 219 3.17 16.13 50.24
C GLU A 219 4.23 15.28 49.50
N LEU A 220 4.18 15.27 48.16
CA LEU A 220 5.18 14.61 47.31
C LEU A 220 6.43 15.49 47.13
N GLY A 221 7.26 15.57 48.18
CA GLY A 221 8.46 16.42 48.23
C GLY A 221 9.71 15.89 47.52
N LEU A 222 9.62 14.75 46.81
CA LEU A 222 10.74 14.10 46.14
C LEU A 222 10.31 13.53 44.78
N ALA A 223 10.91 14.04 43.70
CA ALA A 223 10.72 13.50 42.36
C ALA A 223 11.18 12.04 42.26
N GLY A 224 10.39 11.19 41.60
CA GLY A 224 10.67 9.75 41.45
C GLY A 224 10.35 8.90 42.70
N ALA A 225 9.71 9.46 43.73
CA ALA A 225 9.12 8.66 44.81
C ALA A 225 7.80 8.02 44.37
N GLU A 226 7.51 6.80 44.86
CA GLU A 226 6.26 6.10 44.53
C GLU A 226 5.14 6.52 45.49
N LEU A 227 3.98 6.90 44.94
CA LEU A 227 2.76 7.21 45.69
C LEU A 227 1.55 6.51 45.05
N ASN A 228 0.92 5.61 45.79
CA ASN A 228 -0.23 4.82 45.34
C ASN A 228 -1.45 5.09 46.25
N ILE A 229 -2.31 6.03 45.88
CA ILE A 229 -3.57 6.30 46.59
C ILE A 229 -4.68 5.43 46.00
N LEU A 230 -5.03 4.35 46.70
CA LEU A 230 -5.99 3.34 46.25
C LEU A 230 -7.41 3.56 46.79
N SER A 231 -7.52 4.08 48.03
CA SER A 231 -8.78 4.47 48.67
C SER A 231 -8.51 5.30 49.93
N GLY A 232 -9.35 6.29 50.23
CA GLY A 232 -9.23 7.08 51.46
C GLY A 232 -10.23 8.24 51.51
N ASN A 233 -10.35 8.87 52.68
CA ASN A 233 -11.02 10.16 52.86
C ASN A 233 -9.96 11.20 53.24
N PHE A 234 -9.96 12.37 52.59
CA PHE A 234 -8.94 13.40 52.74
C PHE A 234 -9.58 14.75 53.08
N ALA A 235 -8.89 15.58 53.86
CA ALA A 235 -9.35 16.95 54.15
C ALA A 235 -9.25 17.87 52.92
N ASN A 236 -8.22 17.68 52.09
CA ASN A 236 -7.92 18.43 50.88
C ASN A 236 -8.05 17.54 49.64
N ASP A 237 -8.17 18.14 48.46
CA ASP A 237 -8.26 17.37 47.21
C ASP A 237 -6.91 16.69 46.90
N VAL A 238 -6.97 15.45 46.44
CA VAL A 238 -5.83 14.61 46.05
C VAL A 238 -5.89 14.18 44.58
N SER A 239 -6.82 14.73 43.78
CA SER A 239 -7.03 14.40 42.35
C SER A 239 -5.73 14.32 41.53
N ALA A 240 -4.84 15.31 41.67
CA ALA A 240 -3.54 15.37 40.98
C ALA A 240 -2.47 14.41 41.52
N LEU A 241 -2.79 13.61 42.55
CA LEU A 241 -1.92 12.57 43.15
C LEU A 241 -2.48 11.15 42.93
N LEU A 242 -3.54 11.00 42.13
CA LEU A 242 -4.20 9.71 41.91
C LEU A 242 -3.62 8.95 40.70
N PRO A 243 -3.43 7.63 40.83
CA PRO A 243 -3.11 6.77 39.69
C PRO A 243 -4.34 6.59 38.79
N SER A 244 -4.14 5.94 37.64
CA SER A 244 -5.23 5.64 36.71
C SER A 244 -6.32 4.74 37.33
N GLY A 245 -7.55 4.88 36.83
CA GLY A 245 -8.73 4.19 37.38
C GLY A 245 -9.20 4.72 38.74
N LYS A 246 -8.74 5.92 39.16
CA LYS A 246 -9.14 6.57 40.41
C LYS A 246 -9.60 8.01 40.19
N GLN A 247 -10.55 8.46 41.02
CA GLN A 247 -11.01 9.84 41.11
C GLN A 247 -11.25 10.27 42.56
N SER A 248 -11.00 11.55 42.84
CA SER A 248 -11.26 12.24 44.09
C SER A 248 -12.61 12.95 44.01
N VAL A 249 -13.53 12.65 44.93
CA VAL A 249 -14.92 13.16 44.90
C VAL A 249 -15.27 13.82 46.23
N GLN A 250 -15.68 15.09 46.21
CA GLN A 250 -16.03 15.81 47.43
C GLN A 250 -17.38 15.36 48.01
N GLU A 251 -17.37 14.74 49.19
CA GLU A 251 -18.56 14.25 49.90
C GLU A 251 -18.53 14.61 51.39
N GLY A 252 -19.64 15.12 51.91
CA GLY A 252 -19.79 15.45 53.34
C GLY A 252 -18.92 16.61 53.87
N GLY A 253 -18.01 17.16 53.06
CA GLY A 253 -17.01 18.15 53.45
C GLY A 253 -15.56 17.66 53.31
N ASN A 254 -15.37 16.36 53.05
CA ASN A 254 -14.08 15.73 52.78
C ASN A 254 -14.00 15.30 51.30
N TRP A 255 -12.85 14.81 50.87
CA TRP A 255 -12.62 14.24 49.53
C TRP A 255 -12.42 12.74 49.63
N SER A 256 -13.28 11.94 48.98
CA SER A 256 -13.24 10.49 49.02
C SER A 256 -12.73 9.93 47.69
N VAL A 257 -11.73 9.05 47.74
CA VAL A 257 -11.15 8.39 46.56
C VAL A 257 -11.99 7.19 46.13
N LYS A 258 -12.40 7.17 44.87
CA LYS A 258 -13.32 6.21 44.26
C LYS A 258 -12.77 5.67 42.93
N PRO A 259 -13.32 4.57 42.39
CA PRO A 259 -13.04 4.12 41.02
C PRO A 259 -13.41 5.17 39.96
N LEU A 260 -12.62 5.24 38.89
CA LEU A 260 -12.89 6.03 37.69
C LEU A 260 -13.14 5.07 36.52
N ASP A 261 -14.39 4.63 36.39
CA ASP A 261 -14.80 3.57 35.46
C ASP A 261 -15.44 4.13 34.16
N ALA A 262 -15.54 5.46 34.01
CA ALA A 262 -16.27 6.12 32.93
C ALA A 262 -15.46 7.27 32.29
N GLU A 263 -15.45 7.33 30.96
CA GLU A 263 -14.74 8.38 30.21
C GLU A 263 -15.33 9.78 30.45
N GLU A 264 -16.64 9.90 30.70
CA GLU A 264 -17.31 11.18 30.96
C GLU A 264 -16.86 11.86 32.27
N ASP A 265 -16.30 11.10 33.23
CA ASP A 265 -15.71 11.62 34.47
C ASP A 265 -14.21 11.93 34.32
N ALA A 266 -13.50 11.27 33.41
CA ALA A 266 -12.07 11.45 33.16
C ALA A 266 -11.72 12.79 32.49
N ALA A 267 -10.47 13.24 32.61
CA ALA A 267 -9.93 14.36 31.82
C ALA A 267 -9.07 13.86 30.64
N ALA A 268 -8.45 12.68 30.78
CA ALA A 268 -7.66 12.04 29.73
C ALA A 268 -7.75 10.51 29.82
N LYS A 269 -7.51 9.87 28.68
CA LYS A 269 -7.40 8.42 28.49
C LYS A 269 -6.05 8.13 27.86
N VAL A 270 -5.35 7.10 28.34
CA VAL A 270 -4.16 6.56 27.67
C VAL A 270 -4.48 5.14 27.22
N VAL A 271 -4.17 4.82 25.97
CA VAL A 271 -4.17 3.47 25.41
C VAL A 271 -2.71 3.09 25.19
N SER A 272 -2.22 2.12 25.95
CA SER A 272 -0.84 1.68 25.83
C SER A 272 -0.62 0.75 24.64
N ALA A 273 0.65 0.57 24.26
CA ALA A 273 1.07 -0.23 23.08
C ALA A 273 0.54 -1.69 23.05
N ASP A 274 0.12 -2.25 24.20
CA ASP A 274 -0.49 -3.57 24.32
C ASP A 274 -2.03 -3.58 24.21
N GLY A 275 -2.65 -2.40 24.06
CA GLY A 275 -4.09 -2.17 24.04
C GLY A 275 -4.72 -1.90 25.42
N THR A 276 -3.93 -1.80 26.49
CA THR A 276 -4.44 -1.49 27.83
C THR A 276 -4.96 -0.06 27.92
N VAL A 277 -6.22 0.10 28.32
CA VAL A 277 -6.86 1.42 28.52
C VAL A 277 -6.73 1.87 29.98
N LYS A 278 -6.16 3.05 30.19
CA LYS A 278 -6.00 3.74 31.47
C LYS A 278 -6.82 5.05 31.45
N LEU A 279 -7.64 5.31 32.48
CA LEU A 279 -8.40 6.58 32.62
C LEU A 279 -7.85 7.43 33.78
N TYR A 280 -7.78 8.75 33.61
CA TYR A 280 -7.23 9.68 34.61
C TYR A 280 -8.18 10.84 34.86
N GLN A 281 -8.33 11.23 36.13
CA GLN A 281 -9.16 12.38 36.52
C GLN A 281 -8.54 13.72 36.09
N VAL A 282 -7.22 13.78 35.95
CA VAL A 282 -6.46 15.01 35.66
C VAL A 282 -5.48 14.75 34.51
N ALA A 283 -5.40 15.65 33.53
CA ALA A 283 -4.55 15.44 32.36
C ALA A 283 -3.05 15.40 32.69
N SER A 284 -2.58 16.16 33.69
CA SER A 284 -1.17 16.18 34.09
C SER A 284 -0.65 14.82 34.58
N THR A 285 -1.48 13.99 35.24
CA THR A 285 -1.09 12.63 35.64
C THR A 285 -1.12 11.65 34.49
N ALA A 286 -1.92 11.89 33.44
CA ALA A 286 -1.91 11.10 32.20
C ALA A 286 -0.68 11.42 31.34
N LEU A 287 -0.37 12.70 31.14
CA LEU A 287 0.79 13.17 30.36
C LEU A 287 2.12 12.71 31.00
N ALA A 288 2.17 12.57 32.32
CA ALA A 288 3.34 12.09 33.07
C ALA A 288 3.50 10.55 33.12
N ASP A 289 2.49 9.78 32.68
CA ASP A 289 2.52 8.29 32.63
C ASP A 289 2.68 7.76 31.18
N LEU A 290 2.92 8.65 30.22
CA LEU A 290 3.19 8.34 28.82
C LEU A 290 4.46 7.49 28.66
N SER A 291 4.32 6.37 27.96
CA SER A 291 5.38 5.41 27.64
C SER A 291 5.54 5.20 26.12
N ASP A 292 6.58 4.48 25.71
CA ASP A 292 6.85 4.18 24.30
C ASP A 292 5.72 3.34 23.66
N GLY A 293 5.16 3.87 22.57
CA GLY A 293 4.00 3.34 21.86
C GLY A 293 2.63 3.71 22.47
N ASP A 294 2.56 4.54 23.51
CA ASP A 294 1.29 5.00 24.07
C ASP A 294 0.58 6.02 23.17
N THR A 295 -0.76 5.99 23.20
CA THR A 295 -1.65 7.01 22.63
C THR A 295 -2.50 7.62 23.74
N LEU A 296 -2.34 8.93 24.00
CA LEU A 296 -3.21 9.70 24.89
C LEU A 296 -4.32 10.39 24.08
N THR A 297 -5.55 10.29 24.55
CA THR A 297 -6.69 11.12 24.11
C THR A 297 -7.13 12.02 25.26
N LEU A 298 -7.12 13.33 25.03
CA LEU A 298 -7.70 14.31 25.95
C LEU A 298 -9.23 14.31 25.81
N LEU A 299 -9.95 14.37 26.94
CA LEU A 299 -11.42 14.23 27.01
C LEU A 299 -12.12 15.50 27.53
N LYS A 300 -11.33 16.46 28.03
CA LYS A 300 -11.78 17.75 28.59
C LYS A 300 -10.68 18.79 28.45
N ASP A 301 -11.08 20.05 28.25
CA ASP A 301 -10.21 21.22 28.43
C ASP A 301 -9.46 21.14 29.76
N SER A 302 -8.13 21.21 29.71
CA SER A 302 -7.26 20.88 30.83
C SER A 302 -6.07 21.84 30.96
N GLU A 303 -5.68 22.12 32.21
CA GLU A 303 -4.50 22.90 32.53
C GLU A 303 -3.34 21.97 32.93
N ALA A 304 -2.35 21.80 32.04
CA ALA A 304 -1.19 20.93 32.25
C ALA A 304 -0.05 21.26 31.26
N GLN A 305 1.19 21.03 31.69
CA GLN A 305 2.36 21.00 30.80
C GLN A 305 2.57 19.58 30.28
N LEU A 306 2.89 19.43 28.99
CA LEU A 306 3.42 18.18 28.42
C LEU A 306 4.94 18.28 28.41
N VAL A 307 5.62 17.35 29.07
CA VAL A 307 7.08 17.21 29.04
C VAL A 307 7.41 15.78 28.66
N VAL A 308 8.12 15.58 27.55
CA VAL A 308 8.33 14.26 26.94
C VAL A 308 9.72 14.12 26.32
N GLY A 309 10.32 12.94 26.42
CA GLY A 309 11.64 12.66 25.88
C GLY A 309 11.95 11.16 25.83
N GLY A 310 12.62 10.72 24.76
CA GLY A 310 13.14 9.35 24.60
C GLY A 310 12.08 8.28 24.36
N ILE A 311 10.91 8.65 23.85
CA ILE A 311 9.80 7.73 23.53
C ILE A 311 9.13 8.10 22.19
N THR A 312 8.48 7.12 21.57
CA THR A 312 7.47 7.34 20.52
C THR A 312 6.09 7.44 21.17
N ALA A 313 5.32 8.50 20.92
CA ALA A 313 3.99 8.68 21.50
C ALA A 313 3.04 9.52 20.63
N THR A 314 1.73 9.30 20.78
CA THR A 314 0.68 10.12 20.16
C THR A 314 -0.18 10.81 21.21
N VAL A 315 -0.50 12.08 21.00
CA VAL A 315 -1.37 12.92 21.85
C VAL A 315 -2.49 13.52 21.00
N ASP A 316 -3.61 12.82 20.96
CA ASP A 316 -4.87 13.34 20.43
C ASP A 316 -5.48 14.29 21.47
N LEU A 317 -5.65 15.56 21.11
CA LEU A 317 -6.27 16.56 21.99
C LEU A 317 -7.80 16.46 21.97
N GLY A 318 -8.41 15.56 21.19
CA GLY A 318 -9.84 15.21 21.25
C GLY A 318 -10.81 16.35 20.87
N GLY A 319 -10.32 17.40 20.22
CA GLY A 319 -11.04 18.66 19.99
C GLY A 319 -11.04 19.61 21.21
N HIS A 320 -10.25 19.32 22.24
CA HIS A 320 -10.16 20.08 23.48
C HIS A 320 -8.92 20.99 23.55
N LYS A 321 -8.90 21.87 24.57
CA LYS A 321 -7.76 22.73 24.88
C LYS A 321 -6.82 22.12 25.92
N LEU A 322 -5.54 22.07 25.60
CA LEU A 322 -4.44 21.96 26.57
C LEU A 322 -3.85 23.37 26.81
N SER A 323 -3.88 23.87 28.05
CA SER A 323 -3.29 25.17 28.40
C SER A 323 -2.30 25.06 29.54
N SER A 324 -1.30 25.95 29.59
CA SER A 324 -0.37 26.02 30.72
C SER A 324 0.24 27.41 30.90
N SER A 325 0.52 27.77 32.16
CA SER A 325 1.37 28.91 32.52
C SER A 325 2.86 28.56 32.57
N ALA A 326 3.23 27.29 32.36
CA ALA A 326 4.61 26.85 32.27
C ALA A 326 5.23 27.18 30.90
N ASN A 327 6.53 27.44 30.89
CA ASN A 327 7.30 27.75 29.69
C ASN A 327 8.22 26.56 29.32
N PRO A 328 8.02 25.86 28.18
CA PRO A 328 6.92 25.96 27.22
C PRO A 328 5.71 25.10 27.64
N VAL A 329 4.57 25.17 26.93
CA VAL A 329 3.41 24.29 27.19
C VAL A 329 3.71 22.84 26.81
N VAL A 330 4.35 22.64 25.66
CA VAL A 330 4.89 21.35 25.20
C VAL A 330 6.40 21.43 25.16
N ASN A 331 7.08 20.58 25.93
CA ASN A 331 8.55 20.50 25.99
C ASN A 331 9.04 19.11 25.54
N VAL A 332 9.64 19.05 24.35
CA VAL A 332 10.36 17.87 23.87
C VAL A 332 11.81 17.98 24.30
N ASN A 333 12.22 17.13 25.24
CA ASN A 333 13.37 17.40 26.10
C ASN A 333 14.44 16.30 26.12
N ALA A 334 14.42 15.37 25.18
CA ALA A 334 15.49 14.40 24.95
C ALA A 334 15.60 14.00 23.47
N SER A 335 16.75 13.47 23.08
CA SER A 335 16.99 12.81 21.78
C SER A 335 16.09 11.58 21.60
N ASP A 336 16.02 11.08 20.37
CA ASP A 336 15.28 9.85 20.01
C ASP A 336 13.78 9.89 20.39
N THR A 337 13.18 11.09 20.37
CA THR A 337 11.77 11.30 20.68
C THR A 337 10.95 11.41 19.40
N ASN A 338 9.85 10.67 19.28
CA ASN A 338 8.92 10.77 18.15
C ASN A 338 7.51 11.08 18.65
N LEU A 339 7.14 12.36 18.66
CA LEU A 339 5.87 12.85 19.18
C LEU A 339 4.94 13.29 18.03
N THR A 340 3.72 12.76 18.01
CA THR A 340 2.63 13.32 17.20
C THR A 340 1.58 13.95 18.13
N ILE A 341 1.17 15.18 17.86
CA ILE A 341 0.04 15.84 18.55
C ILE A 341 -1.00 16.22 17.50
N THR A 342 -2.29 15.97 17.77
CA THR A 342 -3.35 16.19 16.79
C THR A 342 -4.66 16.72 17.39
N ASN A 343 -5.53 17.29 16.54
CA ASN A 343 -6.96 17.49 16.79
C ASN A 343 -7.28 18.27 18.09
N GLY A 344 -7.00 19.58 18.13
CA GLY A 344 -7.39 20.42 19.26
C GLY A 344 -6.60 21.72 19.36
N SER A 345 -6.48 22.28 20.57
CA SER A 345 -5.78 23.57 20.79
C SER A 345 -4.75 23.52 21.92
N ILE A 346 -3.62 24.21 21.72
CA ILE A 346 -2.53 24.38 22.68
C ILE A 346 -2.38 25.88 22.98
N VAL A 347 -2.55 26.28 24.24
CA VAL A 347 -2.60 27.70 24.63
C VAL A 347 -1.60 28.02 25.73
N SER A 348 -0.59 28.85 25.39
CA SER A 348 0.36 29.38 26.37
C SER A 348 -0.24 30.57 27.11
N THR A 349 -0.32 30.42 28.44
CA THR A 349 -0.74 31.47 29.38
C THR A 349 0.40 31.87 30.32
N CYS A 350 1.66 31.69 29.90
CA CYS A 350 2.80 32.21 30.66
C CYS A 350 2.90 33.74 30.50
N GLU A 351 3.47 34.41 31.50
CA GLU A 351 3.77 35.85 31.46
C GLU A 351 5.27 36.12 31.16
N ASP A 352 6.03 35.07 30.82
CA ASP A 352 7.47 35.15 30.53
C ASP A 352 7.72 35.80 29.17
N ALA A 353 8.57 36.83 29.12
CA ALA A 353 8.94 37.53 27.88
C ALA A 353 9.89 36.75 26.95
N GLU A 354 10.32 35.56 27.38
CA GLU A 354 11.05 34.55 26.61
C GLU A 354 10.20 33.27 26.51
N GLY A 355 8.88 33.44 26.39
CA GLY A 355 7.90 32.37 26.33
C GLY A 355 7.90 31.60 25.01
N ALA A 356 7.48 30.33 25.08
CA ALA A 356 7.06 29.56 23.92
C ALA A 356 5.84 28.67 24.20
N ILE A 357 5.10 28.33 23.13
CA ILE A 357 4.01 27.34 23.19
C ILE A 357 4.64 25.94 23.11
N VAL A 358 5.59 25.76 22.18
CA VAL A 358 6.30 24.50 21.96
C VAL A 358 7.81 24.74 21.98
N GLY A 359 8.54 23.94 22.75
CA GLY A 359 10.00 23.95 22.81
C GLY A 359 10.59 22.57 22.55
N VAL A 360 11.67 22.52 21.78
CA VAL A 360 12.50 21.33 21.53
C VAL A 360 13.92 21.62 22.05
N TYR A 361 14.09 21.52 23.37
CA TYR A 361 15.33 21.89 24.08
C TYR A 361 15.47 21.22 25.46
N HIS A 362 16.71 20.99 25.92
CA HIS A 362 17.01 20.54 27.29
C HIS A 362 18.19 21.30 27.90
N GLY A 363 17.98 22.57 28.26
CA GLY A 363 18.99 23.38 28.95
C GLY A 363 20.24 23.60 28.09
N SER A 364 21.33 22.88 28.40
CA SER A 364 22.59 22.91 27.64
C SER A 364 22.74 21.81 26.60
N ASP A 365 21.87 20.80 26.64
CA ASP A 365 22.12 19.52 25.99
C ASP A 365 21.60 19.54 24.55
N ALA A 366 22.34 18.92 23.64
CA ALA A 366 21.99 18.87 22.22
C ALA A 366 21.04 17.69 21.97
N LEU A 367 19.86 17.99 21.42
CA LEU A 367 18.88 16.97 21.04
C LEU A 367 19.11 16.54 19.59
N GLN A 368 19.02 15.24 19.33
CA GLN A 368 19.14 14.66 18.00
C GLN A 368 18.08 13.59 17.74
N ASN A 369 17.77 13.32 16.47
CA ASN A 369 16.77 12.31 16.08
C ASN A 369 15.40 12.55 16.73
N VAL A 370 15.00 13.81 16.89
CA VAL A 370 13.67 14.21 17.36
C VAL A 370 12.74 14.41 16.17
N THR A 371 11.63 13.69 16.15
CA THR A 371 10.50 13.95 15.27
C THR A 371 9.35 14.55 16.07
N LEU A 372 8.84 15.69 15.62
CA LEU A 372 7.64 16.34 16.15
C LEU A 372 6.67 16.62 15.01
N THR A 373 5.49 16.01 15.06
CA THR A 373 4.39 16.28 14.12
C THR A 373 3.23 16.93 14.86
N LEU A 374 2.74 18.05 14.33
CA LEU A 374 1.51 18.73 14.74
C LEU A 374 0.53 18.66 13.57
N GLU A 375 -0.66 18.09 13.78
CA GLU A 375 -1.64 17.84 12.70
C GLU A 375 -3.07 18.21 13.13
N GLU A 376 -3.68 19.19 12.47
CA GLU A 376 -5.00 19.76 12.87
C GLU A 376 -4.99 20.36 14.30
N VAL A 377 -3.95 21.15 14.61
CA VAL A 377 -3.77 21.81 15.93
C VAL A 377 -3.79 23.33 15.81
N GLU A 378 -4.59 23.98 16.66
CA GLU A 378 -4.54 25.43 16.90
C GLU A 378 -3.51 25.75 18.01
N LEU A 379 -2.56 26.65 17.77
CA LEU A 379 -1.55 27.08 18.73
C LEU A 379 -1.66 28.59 18.98
N SER A 380 -1.76 29.01 20.24
CA SER A 380 -1.77 30.44 20.57
C SER A 380 -1.06 30.80 21.88
N ALA A 381 -0.66 32.07 22.00
CA ALA A 381 0.04 32.62 23.16
C ALA A 381 -0.46 34.03 23.49
N THR A 382 -0.26 34.45 24.75
CA THR A 382 -0.57 35.81 25.23
C THR A 382 0.63 36.58 25.79
N HIS A 383 1.84 36.01 25.74
CA HIS A 383 3.08 36.71 26.14
C HIS A 383 3.57 37.67 25.04
N SER A 384 4.39 38.65 25.44
CA SER A 384 5.11 39.59 24.56
C SER A 384 6.59 39.21 24.48
N GLY A 385 7.17 39.11 23.28
CA GLY A 385 8.48 38.50 23.08
C GLY A 385 8.48 36.96 23.16
N GLY A 386 9.63 36.36 22.84
CA GLY A 386 9.78 34.90 22.69
C GLY A 386 9.42 34.43 21.27
N ALA A 387 8.98 33.18 21.13
CA ALA A 387 8.49 32.64 19.86
C ALA A 387 7.41 31.57 20.09
N GLY A 388 6.45 31.42 19.18
CA GLY A 388 5.42 30.37 19.27
C GLY A 388 6.03 28.97 19.36
N ILE A 389 7.01 28.67 18.49
CA ILE A 389 7.77 27.42 18.47
C ILE A 389 9.28 27.71 18.49
N ILE A 390 10.03 27.07 19.39
CA ILE A 390 11.49 27.18 19.52
C ILE A 390 12.15 25.80 19.36
N VAL A 391 13.14 25.71 18.46
CA VAL A 391 14.05 24.56 18.36
C VAL A 391 15.48 25.01 18.68
N GLN A 392 16.23 24.27 19.51
CA GLN A 392 17.53 24.73 20.00
C GLN A 392 18.64 24.68 18.93
N GLY A 393 19.49 25.71 18.87
CA GLY A 393 20.54 25.83 17.83
C GLY A 393 21.74 24.89 17.97
N ASN A 394 21.84 24.15 19.06
CA ASN A 394 22.78 23.04 19.27
C ASN A 394 22.23 21.68 18.81
N ASN A 395 20.96 21.61 18.41
CA ASN A 395 20.33 20.39 17.91
C ASN A 395 20.77 20.05 16.47
N VAL A 396 20.67 18.77 16.13
CA VAL A 396 20.98 18.17 14.81
C VAL A 396 19.95 17.08 14.47
N ASP A 397 19.86 16.62 13.22
CA ASP A 397 19.06 15.44 12.81
C ASP A 397 17.57 15.47 13.26
N ASN A 398 16.94 16.65 13.38
CA ASN A 398 15.57 16.79 13.87
C ASN A 398 14.56 17.12 12.76
N SER A 399 13.32 16.68 12.91
CA SER A 399 12.20 16.98 12.02
C SER A 399 11.03 17.58 12.80
N VAL A 400 10.60 18.78 12.39
CA VAL A 400 9.38 19.43 12.90
C VAL A 400 8.42 19.62 11.74
N THR A 401 7.20 19.11 11.85
CA THR A 401 6.18 19.19 10.79
C THR A 401 4.89 19.77 11.36
N LEU A 402 4.40 20.83 10.74
CA LEU A 402 3.05 21.37 10.95
C LEU A 402 2.20 21.04 9.71
N ARG A 403 1.07 20.37 9.93
CA ARG A 403 0.09 20.02 8.89
C ARG A 403 -1.29 20.53 9.29
N SER A 404 -1.95 21.30 8.44
CA SER A 404 -3.31 21.81 8.68
C SER A 404 -3.46 22.57 10.03
N CYS A 405 -2.39 23.19 10.52
CA CYS A 405 -2.37 23.90 11.81
C CYS A 405 -2.72 25.38 11.66
N GLU A 406 -3.12 26.03 12.77
CA GLU A 406 -3.15 27.50 12.88
C GLU A 406 -2.32 27.95 14.08
N LEU A 407 -1.19 28.63 13.84
CA LEU A 407 -0.34 29.25 14.86
C LEU A 407 -0.58 30.77 14.89
N SER A 408 -1.11 31.30 15.99
CA SER A 408 -1.40 32.72 16.16
C SER A 408 -0.76 33.28 17.43
N VAL A 409 0.23 34.16 17.27
CA VAL A 409 0.94 34.86 18.36
C VAL A 409 0.89 36.39 18.18
N PRO A 410 1.12 37.19 19.24
CA PRO A 410 1.12 38.65 19.14
C PRO A 410 2.14 39.23 18.14
N SER A 411 1.92 40.47 17.71
CA SER A 411 2.73 41.17 16.69
C SER A 411 4.15 41.53 17.13
N ASP A 412 4.52 41.23 18.38
CA ASP A 412 5.86 41.36 18.96
C ASP A 412 6.44 39.99 19.41
N VAL A 413 5.97 38.90 18.78
CA VAL A 413 6.40 37.51 19.01
C VAL A 413 6.65 36.81 17.68
N MET A 414 7.78 36.11 17.56
CA MET A 414 8.15 35.28 16.40
C MET A 414 7.19 34.09 16.27
N GLY A 415 6.78 33.70 15.07
CA GLY A 415 5.99 32.49 14.88
C GLY A 415 6.83 31.25 15.20
N ILE A 416 7.88 31.00 14.41
CA ILE A 416 8.80 29.87 14.60
C ILE A 416 10.25 30.35 14.55
N TYR A 417 11.08 29.95 15.52
CA TYR A 417 12.52 30.14 15.50
C TYR A 417 13.25 28.81 15.24
N PHE A 418 13.93 28.71 14.10
CA PHE A 418 14.56 27.48 13.60
C PHE A 418 16.07 27.68 13.26
N PRO A 419 16.95 27.56 14.27
CA PRO A 419 18.41 27.55 14.12
C PRO A 419 19.18 26.21 13.99
N PRO A 420 18.64 24.98 14.15
CA PRO A 420 19.45 23.74 14.17
C PRO A 420 20.30 23.48 12.91
N ALA A 421 21.32 22.64 13.01
CA ALA A 421 21.95 22.05 11.82
C ALA A 421 21.18 20.80 11.38
N ASP A 422 21.37 20.35 10.14
CA ASP A 422 20.95 19.03 9.63
C ASP A 422 19.49 18.62 9.95
N SER A 423 18.60 19.61 10.05
CA SER A 423 17.21 19.45 10.53
C SER A 423 16.21 20.06 9.57
N VAL A 424 14.96 19.58 9.62
CA VAL A 424 13.89 19.97 8.69
C VAL A 424 12.70 20.59 9.43
N LEU A 425 12.16 21.66 8.87
CA LEU A 425 10.88 22.28 9.25
C LEU A 425 9.93 22.22 8.05
N ASN A 426 8.85 21.46 8.16
CA ASN A 426 7.81 21.37 7.14
C ASN A 426 6.58 22.18 7.57
N VAL A 427 6.09 23.06 6.70
CA VAL A 427 4.87 23.84 6.88
C VAL A 427 3.93 23.53 5.72
N ILE A 428 2.91 22.71 5.99
CA ILE A 428 2.02 22.12 4.98
C ILE A 428 0.57 22.48 5.33
N ASP A 429 -0.15 23.09 4.38
CA ASP A 429 -1.53 23.57 4.54
C ASP A 429 -1.79 24.37 5.84
N THR A 430 -0.74 25.01 6.37
CA THR A 430 -0.70 25.55 7.73
C THR A 430 -0.70 27.08 7.72
N LYS A 431 -1.49 27.67 8.61
CA LYS A 431 -1.56 29.11 8.82
C LYS A 431 -0.66 29.53 9.99
N ILE A 432 0.11 30.60 9.79
CA ILE A 432 0.94 31.25 10.81
C ILE A 432 0.61 32.74 10.79
N THR A 433 0.36 33.34 11.96
CA THR A 433 0.17 34.78 12.14
C THR A 433 0.97 35.23 13.36
N ALA A 434 1.93 36.13 13.15
CA ALA A 434 2.95 36.47 14.14
C ALA A 434 3.49 37.89 13.94
N GLY A 435 4.46 38.32 14.78
CA GLY A 435 5.30 39.49 14.53
C GLY A 435 6.13 39.28 13.26
N THR A 436 7.19 38.50 13.36
CA THR A 436 7.90 37.87 12.23
C THR A 436 7.40 36.43 12.07
N GLY A 437 7.14 35.96 10.85
CA GLY A 437 6.50 34.66 10.62
C GLY A 437 7.39 33.47 10.98
N ILE A 438 8.53 33.31 10.28
CA ILE A 438 9.55 32.30 10.59
C ILE A 438 10.95 32.93 10.53
N GLY A 439 11.73 32.73 11.60
CA GLY A 439 13.13 33.13 11.71
C GLY A 439 14.06 31.92 11.54
N LEU A 440 14.77 31.85 10.42
CA LEU A 440 15.58 30.71 9.99
C LEU A 440 17.08 31.02 10.09
N LYS A 441 17.85 30.17 10.79
CA LYS A 441 19.33 30.28 10.91
C LYS A 441 20.09 28.99 10.59
N GLY A 442 19.40 27.89 10.36
CA GLY A 442 19.98 26.57 10.08
C GLY A 442 18.93 25.59 9.57
N GLY A 443 19.38 24.58 8.82
CA GLY A 443 18.52 23.50 8.34
C GLY A 443 17.63 23.89 7.15
N VAL A 444 16.64 23.04 6.86
CA VAL A 444 15.77 23.12 5.68
C VAL A 444 14.35 23.48 6.09
N LEU A 445 13.82 24.59 5.57
CA LEU A 445 12.41 24.94 5.63
C LEU A 445 11.72 24.59 4.31
N SER A 446 10.62 23.84 4.35
CA SER A 446 9.74 23.60 3.19
C SER A 446 8.35 24.18 3.45
N VAL A 447 7.89 25.06 2.57
CA VAL A 447 6.54 25.66 2.60
C VAL A 447 5.72 25.12 1.43
N GLU A 448 4.64 24.41 1.75
CA GLU A 448 3.90 23.57 0.81
C GLU A 448 2.37 23.73 0.94
N GLY A 449 1.65 23.27 -0.07
CA GLY A 449 0.18 23.28 -0.12
C GLY A 449 -0.40 24.70 -0.10
N THR A 450 -1.49 24.88 0.65
CA THR A 450 -2.21 26.16 0.84
C THR A 450 -1.75 26.92 2.08
N SER A 451 -0.53 26.68 2.58
CA SER A 451 0.01 27.36 3.77
C SER A 451 -0.04 28.89 3.67
N SER A 452 -0.21 29.58 4.78
CA SER A 452 -0.30 31.05 4.83
C SER A 452 0.53 31.58 5.98
N ILE A 453 1.61 32.31 5.68
CA ILE A 453 2.51 32.89 6.68
C ILE A 453 2.33 34.41 6.63
N THR A 454 1.71 34.97 7.66
CA THR A 454 1.36 36.40 7.75
C THR A 454 2.11 37.06 8.89
N ALA A 455 2.96 38.04 8.57
CA ALA A 455 3.73 38.83 9.52
C ALA A 455 3.11 40.21 9.75
N THR A 456 2.94 40.58 11.02
CA THR A 456 2.23 41.78 11.49
C THR A 456 3.14 42.73 12.27
N GLY A 457 4.40 42.34 12.50
CA GLY A 457 5.38 43.12 13.24
C GLY A 457 5.84 44.40 12.51
N GLU A 458 6.45 45.30 13.27
CA GLU A 458 7.09 46.52 12.74
C GLU A 458 8.31 46.17 11.87
N LYS A 459 8.48 46.87 10.75
CA LYS A 459 9.58 46.59 9.81
C LYS A 459 10.94 46.91 10.42
N LEU A 460 11.81 45.89 10.50
CA LEU A 460 13.25 46.08 10.69
C LEU A 460 14.03 45.75 9.42
N THR A 461 15.19 46.38 9.28
CA THR A 461 16.25 45.92 8.37
C THR A 461 17.50 45.77 9.24
N PRO A 462 17.87 44.52 9.62
CA PRO A 462 19.02 44.26 10.48
C PRO A 462 20.33 44.81 9.88
N GLY A 463 21.26 45.16 10.77
CA GLY A 463 22.54 45.80 10.38
C GLY A 463 23.72 44.84 10.37
N GLU A 464 23.91 44.11 11.47
CA GLU A 464 24.91 43.07 11.66
C GLU A 464 24.17 41.83 12.23
N PRO A 465 24.59 40.58 11.93
CA PRO A 465 23.90 39.39 12.41
C PRO A 465 24.01 39.18 13.93
N GLU A 466 23.00 38.56 14.55
CA GLU A 466 23.03 38.27 15.98
C GLU A 466 23.81 36.99 16.31
N SER A 467 24.58 37.04 17.39
CA SER A 467 25.44 35.91 17.82
C SER A 467 24.66 34.72 18.39
N SER A 468 23.43 34.97 18.84
CA SER A 468 22.48 33.99 19.39
C SER A 468 21.07 34.58 19.34
N GLY A 469 20.08 33.77 18.94
CA GLY A 469 18.75 34.27 18.62
C GLY A 469 18.69 34.84 17.20
N ILE A 470 17.56 35.49 16.87
CA ILE A 470 17.33 36.20 15.62
C ILE A 470 16.53 37.47 15.93
N ALA A 471 16.67 38.51 15.10
CA ALA A 471 15.89 39.73 15.26
C ALA A 471 14.42 39.56 14.82
N GLU A 472 13.50 40.26 15.50
CA GLU A 472 12.18 40.57 14.92
C GLU A 472 12.37 41.56 13.76
N THR A 473 11.83 41.22 12.60
CA THR A 473 11.88 42.07 11.38
C THR A 473 10.53 42.42 10.80
N GLY A 474 9.47 41.74 11.22
CA GLY A 474 8.14 41.87 10.63
C GLY A 474 8.02 41.20 9.25
N ASP A 475 8.99 40.40 8.81
CA ASP A 475 8.92 39.67 7.54
C ASP A 475 8.16 38.33 7.69
N ALA A 476 7.57 37.82 6.61
CA ALA A 476 6.94 36.49 6.65
C ALA A 476 7.97 35.37 6.86
N ILE A 477 9.12 35.44 6.17
CA ILE A 477 10.30 34.65 6.49
C ILE A 477 11.55 35.55 6.54
N TYR A 478 12.27 35.53 7.66
CA TYR A 478 13.57 36.15 7.81
C TYR A 478 14.68 35.09 7.94
N ILE A 479 15.72 35.21 7.11
CA ILE A 479 16.84 34.26 7.04
C ILE A 479 18.13 34.97 7.46
N GLU A 480 18.75 34.52 8.55
CA GLU A 480 19.97 35.11 9.10
C GLU A 480 21.11 34.09 9.19
N GLY A 481 21.80 33.91 8.05
CA GLY A 481 22.81 32.87 7.87
C GLY A 481 24.24 33.26 8.28
N ASN A 482 24.47 33.61 9.54
CA ASN A 482 25.83 33.89 10.06
C ASN A 482 26.56 32.67 10.67
N TYR A 483 25.84 31.58 10.95
CA TYR A 483 26.49 30.33 11.37
C TYR A 483 27.28 29.70 10.20
N THR A 484 28.56 29.41 10.42
CA THR A 484 29.49 28.89 9.38
C THR A 484 29.71 27.38 9.47
N ASP A 485 28.86 26.68 10.22
CA ASP A 485 28.98 25.25 10.56
C ASP A 485 27.74 24.43 10.12
N ARG A 486 26.81 25.04 9.40
CA ARG A 486 25.53 24.45 8.98
C ARG A 486 24.99 25.09 7.70
N GLU A 487 24.24 24.34 6.93
CA GLU A 487 23.51 24.86 5.76
C GLU A 487 22.23 25.60 6.19
N VAL A 488 21.68 26.43 5.29
CA VAL A 488 20.34 27.03 5.45
C VAL A 488 19.63 26.98 4.10
N THR A 489 18.48 26.33 4.03
CA THR A 489 17.72 26.18 2.78
C THR A 489 16.25 26.54 2.98
N LEU A 490 15.72 27.45 2.17
CA LEU A 490 14.28 27.73 2.07
C LEU A 490 13.74 27.19 0.74
N ASN A 491 12.79 26.26 0.80
CA ASN A 491 12.00 25.78 -0.34
C ASN A 491 10.58 26.34 -0.26
N VAL A 492 10.18 27.19 -1.22
CA VAL A 492 8.78 27.66 -1.35
C VAL A 492 8.17 26.99 -2.57
N LYS A 493 7.38 25.94 -2.32
CA LYS A 493 6.67 25.15 -3.34
C LYS A 493 5.22 25.62 -3.52
N GLY A 494 4.68 26.34 -2.55
CA GLY A 494 3.30 26.82 -2.52
C GLY A 494 3.05 27.83 -1.39
N GLY A 495 1.78 28.06 -1.08
CA GLY A 495 1.35 28.95 -0.01
C GLY A 495 1.43 30.45 -0.30
N THR A 496 1.14 31.26 0.73
CA THR A 496 1.10 32.73 0.67
C THR A 496 2.00 33.31 1.76
N LEU A 497 2.91 34.22 1.39
CA LEU A 497 3.90 34.84 2.28
C LEU A 497 3.63 36.35 2.36
N GLU A 498 2.90 36.75 3.40
CA GLU A 498 2.38 38.09 3.58
C GLU A 498 3.08 38.82 4.74
N SER A 499 3.35 40.11 4.55
CA SER A 499 3.80 40.99 5.60
C SER A 499 3.09 42.34 5.49
N GLU A 500 2.55 42.83 6.61
CA GLU A 500 1.87 44.13 6.66
C GLU A 500 2.83 45.32 6.52
N ASN A 501 4.09 45.17 6.96
CA ASN A 501 5.08 46.25 7.06
C ASN A 501 6.46 45.87 6.46
N GLY A 502 6.86 44.61 6.60
CA GLY A 502 8.13 44.00 6.22
C GLY A 502 8.23 43.62 4.74
N PHE A 503 8.77 42.43 4.48
CA PHE A 503 8.87 41.76 3.20
C PHE A 503 8.30 40.34 3.32
N ALA A 504 7.99 39.71 2.19
CA ALA A 504 7.61 38.30 2.16
C ALA A 504 8.79 37.38 2.53
N VAL A 505 9.99 37.68 2.01
CA VAL A 505 11.24 36.98 2.35
C VAL A 505 12.36 38.00 2.45
N GLN A 506 13.11 38.00 3.56
CA GLN A 506 14.31 38.81 3.76
C GLN A 506 15.51 37.91 4.11
N LYS A 507 16.69 38.16 3.52
CA LYS A 507 17.93 37.42 3.78
C LYS A 507 19.05 38.38 4.18
N LEU A 508 19.57 38.25 5.39
CA LEU A 508 20.82 38.92 5.79
C LEU A 508 22.01 38.03 5.43
N HIS A 509 22.95 38.57 4.66
CA HIS A 509 24.13 37.85 4.18
C HIS A 509 25.40 38.37 4.87
N ASP A 510 26.03 37.51 5.67
CA ASP A 510 27.36 37.75 6.25
C ASP A 510 28.46 37.51 5.20
N GLY A 511 29.32 38.51 4.98
CA GLY A 511 30.45 38.46 4.06
C GLY A 511 31.64 37.60 4.51
N GLY A 512 31.55 36.92 5.65
CA GLY A 512 32.55 35.98 6.17
C GLY A 512 32.32 34.50 5.86
N ARG A 513 31.17 34.12 5.27
CA ARG A 513 30.73 32.72 5.11
C ARG A 513 31.43 32.02 3.92
N GLY A 514 31.83 30.76 4.13
CA GLY A 514 32.56 29.94 3.15
C GLY A 514 31.68 29.00 2.32
N GLU A 515 32.28 28.29 1.35
CA GLU A 515 31.58 27.34 0.47
C GLU A 515 31.01 26.12 1.22
N ASP A 516 31.61 25.72 2.34
CA ASP A 516 31.20 24.58 3.17
C ASP A 516 29.89 24.79 3.96
N ALA A 517 29.19 25.90 3.74
CA ALA A 517 27.93 26.24 4.40
C ALA A 517 27.08 27.19 3.51
N PRO A 518 26.31 26.70 2.52
CA PRO A 518 25.44 27.55 1.68
C PRO A 518 24.26 28.18 2.44
N VAL A 519 23.70 29.26 1.88
CA VAL A 519 22.36 29.80 2.20
C VAL A 519 21.55 29.82 0.91
N GLU A 520 20.79 28.76 0.66
CA GLU A 520 20.02 28.55 -0.56
C GLU A 520 18.55 28.96 -0.38
N ILE A 521 17.94 29.49 -1.43
CA ILE A 521 16.51 29.80 -1.50
C ILE A 521 16.03 29.32 -2.86
N VAL A 522 15.00 28.47 -2.88
CA VAL A 522 14.42 27.85 -4.07
C VAL A 522 12.92 28.11 -4.07
N ILE A 523 12.47 28.97 -4.98
CA ILE A 523 11.07 29.34 -5.17
C ILE A 523 10.57 28.71 -6.47
N SER A 524 9.60 27.80 -6.34
CA SER A 524 8.88 27.16 -7.46
C SER A 524 7.37 27.34 -7.40
N GLY A 525 6.84 27.94 -6.32
CA GLY A 525 5.42 28.29 -6.22
C GLY A 525 5.12 29.31 -5.13
N GLY A 526 3.83 29.62 -4.97
CA GLY A 526 3.31 30.52 -3.95
C GLY A 526 3.00 31.95 -4.42
N SER A 527 2.61 32.79 -3.46
CA SER A 527 2.32 34.22 -3.64
C SER A 527 2.97 35.05 -2.52
N PHE A 528 3.40 36.27 -2.83
CA PHE A 528 4.28 37.08 -1.99
C PHE A 528 3.79 38.54 -1.93
N SER A 529 3.76 39.10 -0.72
CA SER A 529 3.48 40.52 -0.46
C SER A 529 4.54 41.49 -1.03
N SER A 530 5.74 41.00 -1.34
CA SER A 530 6.84 41.75 -1.98
C SER A 530 7.60 40.88 -2.96
N GLU A 531 8.12 41.47 -4.04
CA GLU A 531 8.93 40.78 -5.06
C GLU A 531 10.12 40.02 -4.44
N PRO A 532 10.18 38.67 -4.58
CA PRO A 532 11.38 37.89 -4.23
C PRO A 532 12.51 38.17 -5.22
N ALA A 533 13.77 37.98 -4.82
CA ALA A 533 14.91 38.24 -5.71
C ALA A 533 14.94 37.25 -6.89
N GLU A 534 15.37 37.72 -8.06
CA GLU A 534 15.38 36.93 -9.31
C GLU A 534 16.22 35.66 -9.18
N GLU A 535 17.33 35.72 -8.43
CA GLU A 535 18.22 34.59 -8.19
C GLU A 535 17.71 33.55 -7.17
N TRP A 536 16.49 33.70 -6.63
CA TRP A 536 15.86 32.72 -5.73
C TRP A 536 14.85 31.81 -6.43
N PHE A 537 14.55 32.05 -7.71
CA PHE A 537 13.62 31.21 -8.47
C PHE A 537 14.30 29.95 -9.02
N ALA A 538 13.59 28.82 -8.96
CA ALA A 538 14.02 27.60 -9.62
C ALA A 538 14.04 27.78 -11.15
N GLU A 539 14.79 26.94 -11.87
CA GLU A 539 14.96 27.07 -13.32
C GLU A 539 13.60 27.03 -14.06
N GLY A 540 13.34 28.06 -14.87
CA GLY A 540 12.10 28.23 -15.64
C GLY A 540 10.96 28.95 -14.90
N TYR A 541 11.09 29.22 -13.61
CA TYR A 541 10.15 30.03 -12.82
C TYR A 541 10.60 31.50 -12.74
N LYS A 542 9.68 32.42 -12.47
CA LYS A 542 9.96 33.84 -12.18
C LYS A 542 8.81 34.48 -11.38
N ALA A 543 9.04 35.69 -10.88
CA ALA A 543 7.97 36.56 -10.35
C ALA A 543 7.09 37.17 -11.45
N GLU A 544 5.82 37.43 -11.14
CA GLU A 544 4.88 38.24 -11.93
C GLU A 544 3.88 38.94 -11.00
N GLN A 545 3.61 40.23 -11.23
CA GLN A 545 2.77 41.02 -10.33
C GLN A 545 1.28 40.89 -10.67
N ASN A 546 0.47 40.58 -9.67
CA ASN A 546 -0.98 40.42 -9.73
C ASN A 546 -1.70 41.78 -9.76
N GLU A 547 -2.99 41.80 -10.14
CA GLU A 547 -3.79 43.04 -10.20
C GLU A 547 -3.99 43.75 -8.85
N ASP A 548 -3.84 43.03 -7.73
CA ASP A 548 -3.89 43.58 -6.37
C ASP A 548 -2.55 44.15 -5.87
N GLY A 549 -1.46 43.93 -6.62
CA GLY A 549 -0.10 44.36 -6.28
C GLY A 549 0.78 43.32 -5.59
N SER A 550 0.23 42.15 -5.21
CA SER A 550 1.01 40.98 -4.78
C SER A 550 1.79 40.37 -5.94
N TRP A 551 2.70 39.44 -5.64
CA TRP A 551 3.55 38.77 -6.63
C TRP A 551 3.29 37.26 -6.62
N GLY A 552 2.86 36.70 -7.75
CA GLY A 552 2.77 35.26 -7.95
C GLY A 552 4.03 34.69 -8.60
N VAL A 553 4.23 33.37 -8.45
CA VAL A 553 5.18 32.63 -9.31
C VAL A 553 4.50 32.27 -10.62
N THR A 554 5.19 32.49 -11.73
CA THR A 554 4.71 32.18 -13.08
C THR A 554 5.77 31.43 -13.88
N ILE A 555 5.35 30.70 -14.92
CA ILE A 555 6.22 29.97 -15.84
C ILE A 555 5.96 30.52 -17.25
N PRO A 556 6.86 31.34 -17.83
CA PRO A 556 6.59 32.04 -19.08
C PRO A 556 6.56 31.13 -20.31
N ASN A 557 7.23 29.97 -20.25
CA ASN A 557 7.21 28.93 -21.29
C ASN A 557 7.00 27.57 -20.61
N PRO A 558 5.76 27.19 -20.28
CA PRO A 558 5.48 25.91 -19.63
C PRO A 558 5.62 24.76 -20.62
N VAL A 559 6.30 23.69 -20.21
CA VAL A 559 6.57 22.50 -21.03
C VAL A 559 5.58 21.38 -20.74
N ALA A 560 5.09 21.29 -19.50
CA ALA A 560 4.14 20.26 -19.07
C ALA A 560 3.08 20.82 -18.12
N GLU A 561 1.95 20.11 -18.01
CA GLU A 561 0.83 20.41 -17.11
C GLU A 561 0.38 19.12 -16.40
N VAL A 562 0.08 19.21 -15.10
CA VAL A 562 -0.52 18.12 -14.30
C VAL A 562 -1.73 18.71 -13.57
N ASN A 563 -2.92 18.16 -13.80
CA ASN A 563 -4.17 18.62 -13.17
C ASN A 563 -4.45 20.14 -13.29
N GLY A 564 -3.94 20.79 -14.33
CA GLY A 564 -4.03 22.25 -14.56
C GLY A 564 -2.88 23.08 -13.97
N GLN A 565 -2.04 22.49 -13.11
CA GLN A 565 -0.80 23.11 -12.63
C GLN A 565 0.31 22.95 -13.67
N ARG A 566 1.08 24.01 -13.91
CA ARG A 566 2.11 24.05 -14.96
C ARG A 566 3.52 23.84 -14.45
N TYR A 567 4.39 23.35 -15.33
CA TYR A 567 5.78 22.98 -15.03
C TYR A 567 6.72 23.39 -16.18
N PRO A 568 7.96 23.82 -15.89
CA PRO A 568 8.95 24.21 -16.91
C PRO A 568 9.66 23.02 -17.57
N SER A 569 9.47 21.79 -17.08
CA SER A 569 10.03 20.57 -17.66
C SER A 569 9.17 19.34 -17.35
N LEU A 570 9.34 18.28 -18.14
CA LEU A 570 8.70 16.99 -17.89
C LEU A 570 9.14 16.39 -16.54
N THR A 571 10.42 16.51 -16.19
CA THR A 571 10.95 16.01 -14.90
C THR A 571 10.24 16.67 -13.72
N ALA A 572 10.06 18.00 -13.74
CA ALA A 572 9.34 18.71 -12.68
C ALA A 572 7.88 18.25 -12.55
N ALA A 573 7.20 18.01 -13.67
CA ALA A 573 5.84 17.46 -13.68
C ALA A 573 5.78 16.04 -13.11
N VAL A 574 6.70 15.14 -13.50
CA VAL A 574 6.79 13.75 -12.97
C VAL A 574 7.10 13.72 -11.47
N SER A 575 7.94 14.64 -10.97
CA SER A 575 8.21 14.78 -9.54
C SER A 575 6.99 15.27 -8.74
N SER A 576 6.12 16.08 -9.33
CA SER A 576 4.88 16.57 -8.69
C SER A 576 3.66 15.66 -8.88
N ALA A 577 3.65 14.81 -9.91
CA ALA A 577 2.54 13.91 -10.19
C ALA A 577 2.37 12.83 -9.10
N SER A 578 1.12 12.56 -8.75
CA SER A 578 0.68 11.44 -7.91
C SER A 578 0.41 10.18 -8.76
N ASP A 579 0.15 9.05 -8.09
CA ASP A 579 -0.31 7.83 -8.77
C ASP A 579 -1.71 8.05 -9.39
N GLY A 580 -1.85 7.75 -10.68
CA GLY A 580 -3.05 7.97 -11.48
C GLY A 580 -3.15 9.33 -12.17
N ASP A 581 -2.21 10.26 -11.95
CA ASP A 581 -2.26 11.59 -12.56
C ASP A 581 -2.03 11.58 -14.08
N THR A 582 -2.59 12.59 -14.76
CA THR A 582 -2.30 12.86 -16.18
C THR A 582 -1.29 14.00 -16.31
N ILE A 583 -0.16 13.69 -16.93
CA ILE A 583 0.91 14.63 -17.29
C ILE A 583 0.76 14.92 -18.78
N THR A 584 0.45 16.18 -19.14
CA THR A 584 0.26 16.62 -20.52
C THR A 584 1.43 17.49 -20.98
N LEU A 585 2.09 17.18 -22.09
CA LEU A 585 3.05 18.10 -22.72
C LEU A 585 2.33 19.27 -23.42
N LEU A 586 2.88 20.47 -23.28
CA LEU A 586 2.36 21.73 -23.84
C LEU A 586 3.22 22.29 -24.99
N ALA A 587 4.40 21.68 -25.21
CA ALA A 587 5.38 22.04 -26.23
C ALA A 587 6.26 20.82 -26.55
N ASP A 588 7.01 20.89 -27.65
CA ASP A 588 8.11 19.96 -27.89
C ASP A 588 9.17 20.13 -26.79
N ALA A 589 9.69 19.01 -26.29
CA ALA A 589 10.43 18.95 -25.04
C ALA A 589 11.65 18.02 -25.15
N ASP A 590 12.69 18.31 -24.38
CA ASP A 590 13.84 17.41 -24.18
C ASP A 590 13.80 16.83 -22.75
N THR A 591 14.20 15.57 -22.58
CA THR A 591 14.46 14.99 -21.25
C THR A 591 15.76 14.20 -21.23
N SER A 592 16.51 14.36 -20.13
CA SER A 592 17.56 13.42 -19.70
C SER A 592 16.95 12.08 -19.29
N PRO A 593 17.75 11.05 -18.96
CA PRO A 593 17.26 9.82 -18.33
C PRO A 593 16.30 10.11 -17.17
N LEU A 594 15.13 9.50 -17.22
CA LEU A 594 13.99 9.78 -16.34
C LEU A 594 13.40 8.46 -15.82
N THR A 595 13.22 8.36 -14.51
CA THR A 595 12.53 7.23 -13.88
C THR A 595 11.12 7.66 -13.47
N ILE A 596 10.15 6.78 -13.69
CA ILE A 596 8.75 6.94 -13.29
C ILE A 596 8.40 5.74 -12.39
N ASP A 597 8.17 6.01 -11.11
CA ASP A 597 8.03 5.07 -10.00
C ASP A 597 6.58 4.91 -9.50
N LYS A 598 5.62 5.36 -10.32
CA LYS A 598 4.18 5.42 -10.07
C LYS A 598 3.43 5.26 -11.40
N GLY A 599 2.15 4.91 -11.37
CA GLY A 599 1.30 4.91 -12.55
C GLY A 599 0.94 6.34 -12.99
N VAL A 600 1.17 6.69 -14.25
CA VAL A 600 0.77 7.99 -14.83
C VAL A 600 0.25 7.86 -16.26
N VAL A 601 -0.62 8.77 -16.68
CA VAL A 601 -0.93 8.99 -18.09
C VAL A 601 -0.01 10.09 -18.62
N LEU A 602 1.01 9.69 -19.38
CA LEU A 602 1.87 10.61 -20.14
C LEU A 602 1.22 10.90 -21.49
N ASP A 603 0.43 11.98 -21.52
CA ASP A 603 -0.16 12.53 -22.74
C ASP A 603 0.85 13.48 -23.38
N LEU A 604 1.34 13.13 -24.57
CA LEU A 604 2.34 13.93 -25.28
C LEU A 604 1.72 15.14 -26.01
N GLY A 605 0.40 15.36 -25.96
CA GLY A 605 -0.26 16.59 -26.41
C GLY A 605 -0.20 16.89 -27.92
N GLY A 606 0.29 15.96 -28.73
CA GLY A 606 0.65 16.12 -30.14
C GLY A 606 2.13 16.51 -30.37
N HIS A 607 2.94 16.57 -29.32
CA HIS A 607 4.32 17.05 -29.32
C HIS A 607 5.37 15.95 -29.44
N THR A 608 6.62 16.39 -29.62
CA THR A 608 7.82 15.56 -29.64
C THR A 608 8.57 15.63 -28.32
N LEU A 609 8.91 14.48 -27.73
CA LEU A 609 9.78 14.35 -26.57
C LEU A 609 11.12 13.74 -26.99
N SER A 610 12.16 14.57 -27.08
CA SER A 610 13.52 14.12 -27.40
C SER A 610 14.21 13.54 -26.17
N LEU A 611 14.78 12.33 -26.33
CA LEU A 611 15.57 11.68 -25.28
C LEU A 611 17.04 12.06 -25.45
N ILE A 612 17.54 12.86 -24.52
CA ILE A 612 18.89 13.45 -24.52
C ILE A 612 19.72 12.97 -23.32
N GLY A 613 20.94 13.49 -23.17
CA GLY A 613 21.72 13.39 -21.92
C GLY A 613 22.30 12.02 -21.58
N LYS A 614 22.01 10.95 -22.33
CA LYS A 614 22.53 9.61 -22.06
C LYS A 614 24.05 9.56 -22.22
N THR A 615 24.73 9.00 -21.23
CA THR A 615 26.19 8.80 -21.18
C THR A 615 26.59 7.37 -20.77
N GLY A 616 25.68 6.63 -20.13
CA GLY A 616 25.88 5.23 -19.77
C GLY A 616 25.95 4.32 -21.01
N LYS A 617 26.57 3.16 -20.84
CA LYS A 617 26.67 2.17 -21.93
C LYS A 617 25.29 1.60 -22.31
N ASP A 618 24.46 1.36 -21.30
CA ASP A 618 23.22 0.59 -21.36
C ASP A 618 22.03 1.40 -20.80
N GLU A 619 21.92 2.67 -21.19
CA GLU A 619 21.06 3.67 -20.53
C GLU A 619 19.73 3.92 -21.27
N ALA A 620 18.67 4.20 -20.50
CA ALA A 620 17.32 4.45 -20.99
C ALA A 620 16.98 5.94 -21.03
N GLY A 621 16.02 6.33 -21.88
CA GLY A 621 15.42 7.66 -21.83
C GLY A 621 14.34 7.76 -20.74
N ILE A 622 13.36 6.85 -20.79
CA ILE A 622 12.32 6.72 -19.77
C ILE A 622 12.34 5.29 -19.21
N THR A 623 12.30 5.16 -17.88
CA THR A 623 12.20 3.88 -17.18
C THR A 623 10.97 3.87 -16.26
N PHE A 624 9.99 3.02 -16.56
CA PHE A 624 8.87 2.74 -15.67
C PHE A 624 9.27 1.59 -14.72
N THR A 625 9.14 1.80 -13.41
CA THR A 625 9.59 0.84 -12.37
C THR A 625 8.50 0.37 -11.42
N ASN A 626 7.30 0.95 -11.47
CA ASN A 626 6.14 0.58 -10.65
C ASN A 626 4.84 1.18 -11.24
N GLY A 627 3.70 0.58 -10.95
CA GLY A 627 2.37 1.10 -11.27
C GLY A 627 1.91 0.90 -12.72
N ALA A 628 0.66 1.31 -12.99
CA ALA A 628 0.04 1.21 -14.31
C ALA A 628 0.09 2.56 -15.04
N SER A 629 0.86 2.63 -16.13
CA SER A 629 1.07 3.86 -16.90
C SER A 629 0.51 3.76 -18.32
N THR A 630 0.30 4.91 -18.97
CA THR A 630 -0.10 5.01 -20.39
C THR A 630 0.72 6.09 -21.09
N ILE A 631 1.21 5.82 -22.31
CA ILE A 631 1.79 6.84 -23.20
C ILE A 631 0.85 7.04 -24.39
N LYS A 632 0.53 8.30 -24.70
CA LYS A 632 -0.37 8.62 -25.83
C LYS A 632 -0.14 9.96 -26.51
N ASN A 633 -0.79 10.15 -27.66
CA ASN A 633 -0.92 11.43 -28.37
C ASN A 633 0.42 12.12 -28.70
N GLY A 634 1.37 11.47 -29.37
CA GLY A 634 2.61 12.16 -29.80
C GLY A 634 3.81 11.25 -30.04
N THR A 635 5.01 11.82 -30.06
CA THR A 635 6.23 11.09 -30.45
C THR A 635 7.33 11.19 -29.40
N ILE A 636 7.90 10.07 -28.98
CA ILE A 636 9.17 9.99 -28.25
C ILE A 636 10.27 9.68 -29.26
N VAL A 637 11.36 10.45 -29.26
CA VAL A 637 12.49 10.26 -30.20
C VAL A 637 13.79 10.04 -29.46
N ASP A 638 14.45 8.92 -29.70
CA ASP A 638 15.79 8.63 -29.19
C ASP A 638 16.85 8.83 -30.27
N THR A 639 17.59 9.95 -30.18
CA THR A 639 18.76 10.20 -31.03
C THR A 639 20.08 10.00 -30.27
N CYS A 640 20.08 9.37 -29.09
CA CYS A 640 21.28 9.29 -28.26
C CYS A 640 22.38 8.40 -28.85
N GLN A 641 23.61 8.92 -28.80
CA GLN A 641 24.76 8.42 -29.57
C GLN A 641 25.62 7.43 -28.75
N ILE A 642 24.98 6.58 -27.94
CA ILE A 642 25.64 5.62 -27.02
C ILE A 642 25.77 4.21 -27.63
N ALA A 643 26.54 3.34 -26.97
CA ALA A 643 26.81 1.99 -27.47
C ALA A 643 25.59 1.05 -27.44
N ARG A 644 24.63 1.30 -26.54
CA ARG A 644 23.41 0.49 -26.37
C ARG A 644 22.27 1.35 -25.80
N SER A 645 21.47 1.97 -26.67
CA SER A 645 20.43 2.94 -26.26
C SER A 645 19.04 2.31 -26.18
N PHE A 646 18.29 2.65 -25.12
CA PHE A 646 16.87 2.29 -24.96
C PHE A 646 16.04 3.57 -24.96
N ALA A 647 14.96 3.64 -25.75
CA ALA A 647 14.03 4.77 -25.63
C ALA A 647 13.19 4.61 -24.36
N VAL A 648 12.45 3.49 -24.24
CA VAL A 648 11.61 3.16 -23.08
C VAL A 648 11.97 1.80 -22.48
N VAL A 649 12.09 1.74 -21.15
CA VAL A 649 12.22 0.51 -20.35
C VAL A 649 11.03 0.38 -19.40
N ILE A 650 10.52 -0.83 -19.23
CA ILE A 650 9.45 -1.19 -18.29
C ILE A 650 9.95 -2.40 -17.50
N THR A 651 9.96 -2.30 -16.17
CA THR A 651 10.55 -3.33 -15.29
C THR A 651 9.84 -3.42 -13.94
N GLY A 652 9.82 -4.61 -13.34
CA GLY A 652 9.15 -4.87 -12.07
C GLY A 652 7.81 -5.59 -12.23
N GLN A 653 7.44 -6.43 -11.25
CA GLN A 653 6.29 -7.33 -11.35
C GLN A 653 4.93 -6.59 -11.32
N ASP A 654 4.89 -5.43 -10.65
CA ASP A 654 3.68 -4.61 -10.47
C ASP A 654 3.64 -3.42 -11.45
N THR A 655 4.47 -3.47 -12.51
CA THR A 655 4.62 -2.41 -13.51
C THR A 655 3.96 -2.79 -14.83
N SER A 656 3.07 -1.93 -15.33
CA SER A 656 2.46 -2.08 -16.64
C SER A 656 2.45 -0.78 -17.45
N LEU A 657 2.58 -0.90 -18.77
CA LEU A 657 2.52 0.22 -19.70
C LEU A 657 1.55 -0.09 -20.84
N VAL A 658 0.59 0.81 -21.06
CA VAL A 658 -0.25 0.86 -22.27
C VAL A 658 0.27 1.94 -23.21
N MET A 659 0.13 1.72 -24.52
CA MET A 659 0.44 2.72 -25.54
C MET A 659 -0.70 2.78 -26.56
N GLU A 660 -1.17 3.99 -26.87
CA GLU A 660 -2.31 4.29 -27.76
C GLU A 660 -2.03 5.61 -28.51
N ASP A 661 -2.29 5.71 -29.82
CA ASP A 661 -2.08 6.95 -30.61
C ASP A 661 -0.72 7.68 -30.40
N ALA A 662 0.36 6.92 -30.18
CA ALA A 662 1.70 7.44 -29.95
C ALA A 662 2.78 6.69 -30.73
N ALA A 663 3.93 7.33 -30.91
CA ALA A 663 5.10 6.77 -31.58
C ALA A 663 6.35 6.78 -30.68
N VAL A 664 7.13 5.70 -30.70
CA VAL A 664 8.51 5.65 -30.17
C VAL A 664 9.44 5.44 -31.36
N THR A 665 10.31 6.41 -31.64
CA THR A 665 11.24 6.40 -32.78
C THR A 665 12.69 6.36 -32.28
N VAL A 666 13.54 5.53 -32.88
CA VAL A 666 14.94 5.36 -32.48
C VAL A 666 15.89 5.55 -33.68
N GLU A 667 16.75 6.56 -33.59
CA GLU A 667 17.73 6.94 -34.62
C GLU A 667 19.18 6.75 -34.09
N VAL A 668 19.67 5.51 -34.14
CA VAL A 668 20.95 5.13 -33.51
C VAL A 668 22.12 5.11 -34.51
N PRO A 669 23.31 5.64 -34.13
CA PRO A 669 24.42 5.88 -35.05
C PRO A 669 25.29 4.66 -35.36
N LYS A 670 26.23 4.89 -36.27
CA LYS A 670 26.97 3.95 -37.13
C LYS A 670 27.64 2.70 -36.52
N SER A 671 27.67 2.52 -35.21
CA SER A 671 28.34 1.38 -34.57
C SER A 671 27.81 1.08 -33.15
N GLY A 672 26.51 1.20 -32.92
CA GLY A 672 25.85 0.89 -31.64
C GLY A 672 24.51 0.19 -31.85
N ASP A 673 24.06 -0.57 -30.85
CA ASP A 673 22.76 -1.23 -30.88
C ASP A 673 21.67 -0.28 -30.37
N GLY A 674 20.49 -0.29 -31.01
CA GLY A 674 19.34 0.55 -30.66
C GLY A 674 18.11 -0.26 -30.32
N TYR A 675 17.29 0.22 -29.39
CA TYR A 675 16.11 -0.50 -28.89
C TYR A 675 14.96 0.48 -28.64
N GLY A 676 13.84 0.28 -29.32
CA GLY A 676 12.60 1.04 -29.10
C GLY A 676 12.10 0.85 -27.67
N MET A 677 11.67 -0.38 -27.35
CA MET A 677 11.13 -0.70 -26.03
C MET A 677 11.78 -1.95 -25.43
N ARG A 678 11.83 -2.01 -24.11
CA ARG A 678 12.33 -3.16 -23.36
C ARG A 678 11.46 -3.47 -22.15
N VAL A 679 10.89 -4.66 -22.12
CA VAL A 679 10.08 -5.20 -21.02
C VAL A 679 10.91 -6.22 -20.25
N LEU A 680 10.96 -6.09 -18.92
CA LEU A 680 11.83 -6.86 -18.03
C LEU A 680 11.08 -7.40 -16.81
N ASP A 681 11.59 -8.53 -16.30
CA ASP A 681 11.53 -8.89 -14.89
C ASP A 681 10.13 -8.88 -14.25
N GLY A 682 9.13 -9.34 -15.01
CA GLY A 682 7.73 -9.49 -14.59
C GLY A 682 6.76 -8.46 -15.18
N ALA A 683 7.28 -7.37 -15.76
CA ALA A 683 6.47 -6.25 -16.26
C ALA A 683 5.63 -6.59 -17.51
N GLU A 684 4.63 -5.74 -17.78
CA GLU A 684 3.70 -5.88 -18.91
C GLU A 684 3.69 -4.65 -19.84
N LEU A 685 3.69 -4.89 -21.15
CA LEU A 685 3.52 -3.87 -22.20
C LEU A 685 2.36 -4.25 -23.12
N THR A 686 1.42 -3.33 -23.34
CA THR A 686 0.32 -3.47 -24.31
C THR A 686 0.35 -2.35 -25.34
N LEU A 687 0.39 -2.70 -26.63
CA LEU A 687 0.26 -1.76 -27.75
C LEU A 687 -1.15 -1.87 -28.36
N ASN A 688 -1.85 -0.73 -28.44
CA ASN A 688 -3.19 -0.59 -29.01
C ASN A 688 -3.17 0.14 -30.37
N GLU A 689 -4.34 0.47 -30.90
CA GLU A 689 -4.49 1.25 -32.14
C GLU A 689 -3.65 2.54 -32.10
N GLY A 690 -2.98 2.85 -33.22
CA GLY A 690 -2.09 4.00 -33.37
C GLY A 690 -0.71 3.84 -32.72
N ALA A 691 -0.52 2.90 -31.79
CA ALA A 691 0.76 2.68 -31.12
C ALA A 691 1.83 2.17 -32.10
N THR A 692 2.90 2.95 -32.26
CA THR A 692 3.94 2.74 -33.28
C THR A 692 5.33 2.67 -32.65
N VAL A 693 6.13 1.65 -32.95
CA VAL A 693 7.54 1.53 -32.50
C VAL A 693 8.45 1.38 -33.71
N ASN A 694 9.23 2.41 -34.03
CA ASN A 694 10.04 2.52 -35.25
C ASN A 694 11.53 2.60 -34.95
N SER A 695 12.27 1.55 -35.34
CA SER A 695 13.67 1.31 -34.99
C SER A 695 14.55 1.21 -36.25
N ALA A 696 14.82 2.37 -36.86
CA ALA A 696 15.50 2.47 -38.15
C ALA A 696 17.03 2.65 -38.02
N PRO A 697 17.84 2.11 -38.96
CA PRO A 697 19.28 2.32 -38.99
C PRO A 697 19.62 3.61 -39.75
N VAL A 698 20.48 4.47 -39.20
CA VAL A 698 21.02 5.59 -39.98
C VAL A 698 22.07 5.13 -40.98
N ASP A 699 22.17 5.85 -42.10
CA ASP A 699 22.97 5.53 -43.29
C ASP A 699 24.41 5.08 -42.98
N GLY A 700 24.68 3.77 -43.05
CA GLY A 700 25.98 3.15 -42.73
C GLY A 700 26.17 2.66 -41.29
N ASN A 701 25.10 2.30 -40.58
CA ASN A 701 25.16 1.55 -39.32
C ASN A 701 25.41 0.04 -39.51
N THR A 702 26.02 -0.60 -38.51
CA THR A 702 26.32 -2.03 -38.45
C THR A 702 25.98 -2.68 -37.10
N GLY A 703 25.27 -1.97 -36.22
CA GLY A 703 24.70 -2.50 -34.97
C GLY A 703 23.31 -3.10 -35.16
N TYR A 704 22.80 -3.80 -34.15
CA TYR A 704 21.46 -4.38 -34.15
C TYR A 704 20.43 -3.36 -33.66
N ILE A 705 19.42 -3.05 -34.48
CA ILE A 705 18.33 -2.14 -34.11
C ILE A 705 17.05 -2.95 -33.91
N TYR A 706 16.55 -3.00 -32.69
CA TYR A 706 15.42 -3.81 -32.23
C TYR A 706 14.18 -2.94 -32.02
N GLY A 707 13.00 -3.44 -32.38
CA GLY A 707 11.73 -2.82 -32.01
C GLY A 707 11.49 -2.97 -30.51
N ILE A 708 11.10 -4.18 -30.08
CA ILE A 708 10.78 -4.51 -28.69
C ILE A 708 11.63 -5.69 -28.22
N THR A 709 12.21 -5.58 -27.02
CA THR A 709 12.83 -6.72 -26.32
C THR A 709 12.02 -7.15 -25.09
N VAL A 710 11.78 -8.46 -24.94
CA VAL A 710 10.97 -9.04 -23.85
C VAL A 710 11.79 -10.09 -23.12
N PHE A 711 12.30 -9.78 -21.93
CA PHE A 711 13.17 -10.68 -21.15
C PHE A 711 12.49 -11.11 -19.84
N GLY A 712 12.37 -12.43 -19.64
CA GLY A 712 11.65 -13.04 -18.53
C GLY A 712 12.37 -12.97 -17.18
N ASN A 713 11.65 -13.31 -16.10
CA ASN A 713 12.14 -13.20 -14.72
C ASN A 713 12.68 -14.52 -14.10
N LYS A 714 12.71 -15.62 -14.85
CA LYS A 714 13.10 -16.95 -14.36
C LYS A 714 14.15 -17.61 -15.26
N SER A 715 14.63 -18.78 -14.85
CA SER A 715 15.69 -19.54 -15.53
C SER A 715 15.23 -20.97 -15.82
N GLY A 716 15.43 -21.42 -17.06
CA GLY A 716 15.09 -22.76 -17.52
C GLY A 716 13.61 -22.96 -17.86
N ALA A 717 13.19 -24.22 -17.99
CA ALA A 717 11.86 -24.61 -18.48
C ALA A 717 10.75 -24.44 -17.42
N THR A 718 10.52 -23.21 -16.96
CA THR A 718 9.42 -22.83 -16.05
C THR A 718 8.59 -21.73 -16.72
N PHE A 719 7.30 -21.99 -16.92
CA PHE A 719 6.32 -20.98 -17.35
C PHE A 719 5.25 -20.80 -16.26
N ASP A 720 4.87 -19.56 -16.03
CA ASP A 720 3.97 -19.09 -14.99
C ASP A 720 3.36 -17.76 -15.46
N GLU A 721 2.10 -17.85 -15.90
CA GLU A 721 1.38 -16.78 -16.60
C GLU A 721 1.07 -15.56 -15.72
N GLU A 722 0.95 -15.77 -14.40
CA GLU A 722 0.71 -14.69 -13.43
C GLU A 722 1.91 -13.76 -13.40
N THR A 723 3.11 -14.32 -13.23
CA THR A 723 4.38 -13.59 -13.10
C THR A 723 5.22 -13.54 -14.38
N ALA A 724 4.67 -13.82 -15.57
CA ALA A 724 5.43 -13.74 -16.82
C ALA A 724 5.73 -12.28 -17.20
N THR A 725 6.90 -12.00 -17.77
CA THR A 725 7.11 -10.71 -18.48
C THR A 725 6.29 -10.73 -19.76
N LYS A 726 5.42 -9.74 -19.96
CA LYS A 726 4.33 -9.77 -20.96
C LYS A 726 4.49 -8.72 -22.06
N LEU A 727 4.16 -9.11 -23.29
CA LEU A 727 3.93 -8.22 -24.42
C LEU A 727 2.62 -8.60 -25.10
N THR A 728 1.71 -7.64 -25.23
CA THR A 728 0.47 -7.75 -26.02
C THR A 728 0.50 -6.74 -27.16
N VAL A 729 0.27 -7.20 -28.39
CA VAL A 729 0.14 -6.32 -29.58
C VAL A 729 -1.26 -6.53 -30.18
N ASN A 730 -2.06 -5.47 -30.20
CA ASN A 730 -3.44 -5.50 -30.68
C ASN A 730 -3.56 -4.99 -32.12
N GLU A 731 -4.78 -5.05 -32.67
CA GLU A 731 -5.08 -4.50 -34.00
C GLU A 731 -4.81 -2.98 -34.04
N GLY A 732 -4.30 -2.49 -35.18
CA GLY A 732 -3.92 -1.08 -35.35
C GLY A 732 -2.56 -0.67 -34.77
N ALA A 733 -1.85 -1.55 -34.04
CA ALA A 733 -0.48 -1.32 -33.58
C ALA A 733 0.58 -1.67 -34.65
N THR A 734 1.72 -0.99 -34.64
CA THR A 734 2.82 -1.16 -35.60
C THR A 734 4.18 -1.24 -34.91
N VAL A 735 5.04 -2.18 -35.32
CA VAL A 735 6.42 -2.34 -34.84
C VAL A 735 7.33 -2.61 -36.03
N GLU A 736 8.14 -1.63 -36.42
CA GLU A 736 9.10 -1.72 -37.53
C GLU A 736 10.54 -1.61 -37.01
N ALA A 737 11.43 -2.51 -37.41
CA ALA A 737 12.82 -2.52 -36.92
C ALA A 737 13.81 -3.08 -37.94
N TYR A 738 15.08 -2.67 -37.88
CA TYR A 738 16.09 -3.26 -38.77
C TYR A 738 16.31 -4.76 -38.51
N ALA A 739 16.57 -5.15 -37.25
CA ALA A 739 16.99 -6.51 -36.91
C ALA A 739 15.82 -7.43 -36.55
N PHE A 740 14.97 -7.01 -35.61
CA PHE A 740 13.85 -7.81 -35.11
C PHE A 740 12.74 -6.87 -34.63
N ALA A 741 11.49 -7.07 -35.07
CA ALA A 741 10.36 -6.32 -34.51
C ALA A 741 10.14 -6.70 -33.04
N VAL A 742 10.13 -8.00 -32.72
CA VAL A 742 10.10 -8.52 -31.35
C VAL A 742 11.19 -9.56 -31.11
N SER A 743 11.96 -9.43 -30.02
CA SER A 743 13.05 -10.35 -29.68
C SER A 743 13.13 -10.67 -28.18
N GLY A 744 13.35 -11.94 -27.83
CA GLY A 744 13.72 -12.37 -26.48
C GLY A 744 15.22 -12.64 -26.29
N ASN A 745 15.59 -13.40 -25.25
CA ASN A 745 16.99 -13.71 -24.91
C ASN A 745 17.18 -15.20 -24.51
N GLY A 746 17.95 -15.95 -25.30
CA GLY A 746 18.17 -17.39 -25.13
C GLY A 746 19.26 -17.79 -24.12
N ASP A 747 19.67 -16.92 -23.20
CA ASP A 747 20.76 -17.21 -22.25
C ASP A 747 20.41 -18.23 -21.14
N GLY A 748 19.15 -18.67 -21.05
CA GLY A 748 18.65 -19.61 -20.05
C GLY A 748 18.49 -19.00 -18.65
N LYS A 749 18.41 -17.66 -18.56
CA LYS A 749 18.22 -16.87 -17.33
C LYS A 749 17.16 -15.78 -17.46
N LYS A 750 16.63 -15.59 -18.67
CA LYS A 750 15.56 -14.62 -19.02
C LYS A 750 14.35 -15.34 -19.62
N ASP A 751 14.05 -16.49 -19.05
CA ASP A 751 12.88 -17.35 -19.32
C ASP A 751 11.68 -16.89 -18.48
N ASN A 752 10.49 -17.46 -18.75
CA ASN A 752 9.17 -17.02 -18.28
C ASN A 752 8.72 -15.68 -18.91
N THR A 753 8.39 -15.75 -20.20
CA THR A 753 7.77 -14.65 -20.98
C THR A 753 6.44 -15.10 -21.58
N LEU A 754 5.52 -14.17 -21.78
CA LEU A 754 4.29 -14.35 -22.55
C LEU A 754 4.21 -13.25 -23.62
N ILE A 755 4.13 -13.64 -24.89
CA ILE A 755 4.01 -12.72 -26.02
C ILE A 755 2.73 -13.06 -26.77
N THR A 756 1.81 -12.11 -26.91
CA THR A 756 0.49 -12.30 -27.52
C THR A 756 0.30 -11.29 -28.66
N ILE A 757 0.19 -11.78 -29.88
CA ILE A 757 -0.11 -10.98 -31.07
C ILE A 757 -1.57 -11.21 -31.45
N ASN A 758 -2.43 -10.27 -31.06
CA ASN A 758 -3.85 -10.27 -31.42
C ASN A 758 -4.09 -9.65 -32.80
N GLY A 759 -3.24 -8.71 -33.20
CA GLY A 759 -3.32 -8.01 -34.48
C GLY A 759 -2.05 -7.19 -34.74
N GLY A 760 -2.18 -6.16 -35.58
CA GLY A 760 -1.10 -5.21 -35.83
C GLY A 760 -0.13 -5.65 -36.94
N THR A 761 0.94 -4.88 -37.10
CA THR A 761 1.96 -5.07 -38.15
C THR A 761 3.35 -5.10 -37.53
N LEU A 762 4.07 -6.22 -37.68
CA LEU A 762 5.41 -6.45 -37.17
C LEU A 762 6.34 -6.69 -38.36
N VAL A 763 7.30 -5.79 -38.61
CA VAL A 763 8.18 -5.84 -39.79
C VAL A 763 9.65 -5.77 -39.38
N SER A 764 10.50 -6.64 -39.94
CA SER A 764 11.95 -6.49 -39.84
C SER A 764 12.75 -6.78 -41.10
N GLU A 765 13.73 -5.94 -41.39
CA GLU A 765 14.48 -5.97 -42.67
C GLU A 765 15.53 -7.10 -42.73
N ALA A 766 16.31 -7.28 -41.67
CA ALA A 766 17.53 -8.11 -41.66
C ALA A 766 17.46 -9.36 -40.76
N GLY A 767 16.32 -9.60 -40.11
CA GLY A 767 16.08 -10.75 -39.24
C GLY A 767 14.59 -11.10 -39.17
N PRO A 768 14.22 -12.15 -38.40
CA PRO A 768 12.83 -12.57 -38.24
C PRO A 768 11.96 -11.56 -37.50
N ALA A 769 10.70 -11.39 -37.94
CA ALA A 769 9.76 -10.48 -37.30
C ALA A 769 9.56 -10.79 -35.80
N ILE A 770 9.53 -12.09 -35.44
CA ILE A 770 9.63 -12.52 -34.03
C ILE A 770 10.77 -13.54 -33.84
N TYR A 771 11.68 -13.21 -32.93
CA TYR A 771 12.72 -14.12 -32.42
C TYR A 771 12.42 -14.55 -30.98
N HIS A 772 12.07 -15.83 -30.77
CA HIS A 772 11.71 -16.39 -29.47
C HIS A 772 12.71 -17.48 -29.01
N PRO A 773 13.91 -17.07 -28.53
CA PRO A 773 14.97 -18.00 -28.10
C PRO A 773 14.88 -18.47 -26.63
N GLN A 774 14.09 -17.79 -25.81
CA GLN A 774 13.85 -18.07 -24.38
C GLN A 774 12.73 -19.09 -24.20
N TYR A 775 12.66 -19.73 -23.03
CA TYR A 775 11.48 -20.52 -22.67
C TYR A 775 10.36 -19.59 -22.19
N GLY A 776 9.28 -19.58 -22.95
CA GLY A 776 8.07 -18.80 -22.67
C GLY A 776 6.92 -19.31 -23.50
N LYS A 777 5.94 -18.44 -23.74
CA LYS A 777 4.80 -18.71 -24.61
C LYS A 777 4.61 -17.58 -25.61
N LEU A 778 4.42 -17.96 -26.88
CA LEU A 778 4.14 -17.07 -28.00
C LEU A 778 2.79 -17.47 -28.59
N VAL A 779 1.81 -16.57 -28.57
CA VAL A 779 0.47 -16.79 -29.12
C VAL A 779 0.23 -15.80 -30.24
N ILE A 780 -0.12 -16.29 -31.42
CA ILE A 780 -0.40 -15.48 -32.61
C ILE A 780 -1.85 -15.75 -33.04
N ASN A 781 -2.73 -14.81 -32.77
CA ASN A 781 -4.16 -14.87 -33.10
C ASN A 781 -4.48 -14.12 -34.41
N GLY A 782 -3.66 -13.14 -34.77
CA GLY A 782 -3.87 -12.26 -35.93
C GLY A 782 -2.63 -11.44 -36.27
N GLY A 783 -2.81 -10.44 -37.14
CA GLY A 783 -1.76 -9.51 -37.54
C GLY A 783 -0.96 -9.94 -38.78
N MET A 784 -0.07 -9.05 -39.22
CA MET A 784 0.89 -9.23 -40.31
C MET A 784 2.30 -9.26 -39.72
N LEU A 785 3.02 -10.36 -39.89
CA LEU A 785 4.42 -10.53 -39.46
C LEU A 785 5.25 -10.73 -40.73
N ASP A 786 6.22 -9.85 -41.01
CA ASP A 786 7.01 -9.86 -42.25
C ASP A 786 8.50 -9.61 -41.99
N GLY A 787 9.38 -10.34 -42.66
CA GLY A 787 10.82 -10.12 -42.58
C GLY A 787 11.66 -11.14 -43.35
N CYS A 788 12.96 -11.23 -43.06
CA CYS A 788 13.81 -12.26 -43.72
C CYS A 788 13.27 -13.68 -43.46
N SER A 789 12.63 -13.83 -42.31
CA SER A 789 11.85 -14.98 -41.85
C SER A 789 10.65 -14.46 -41.03
N GLY A 790 9.59 -15.24 -40.86
CA GLY A 790 8.43 -14.80 -40.08
C GLY A 790 8.65 -14.94 -38.58
N VAL A 791 8.77 -16.19 -38.11
CA VAL A 791 8.98 -16.51 -36.69
C VAL A 791 10.08 -17.56 -36.55
N GLU A 792 11.09 -17.30 -35.72
CA GLU A 792 12.04 -18.33 -35.25
C GLU A 792 11.85 -18.61 -33.75
N ILE A 793 11.40 -19.82 -33.43
CA ILE A 793 11.27 -20.32 -32.04
C ILE A 793 12.34 -21.37 -31.73
N ARG A 794 12.96 -21.24 -30.54
CA ARG A 794 14.10 -22.08 -30.12
C ARG A 794 13.98 -22.66 -28.71
N ALA A 795 12.98 -22.21 -27.94
CA ALA A 795 12.53 -22.74 -26.66
C ALA A 795 11.07 -22.28 -26.44
N GLY A 796 10.33 -22.93 -25.54
CA GLY A 796 8.97 -22.52 -25.17
C GLY A 796 7.85 -23.11 -26.04
N GLU A 797 6.66 -22.52 -25.95
CA GLU A 797 5.45 -22.91 -26.70
C GLU A 797 5.05 -21.82 -27.72
N LEU A 798 4.92 -22.18 -28.99
CA LEU A 798 4.29 -21.38 -30.06
C LEU A 798 2.89 -21.93 -30.35
N VAL A 799 1.88 -21.05 -30.32
CA VAL A 799 0.51 -21.32 -30.75
C VAL A 799 0.11 -20.32 -31.84
N VAL A 800 -0.18 -20.80 -33.05
CA VAL A 800 -0.66 -19.97 -34.16
C VAL A 800 -2.10 -20.33 -34.48
N ASN A 801 -3.01 -19.40 -34.21
CA ASN A 801 -4.45 -19.52 -34.46
C ASN A 801 -4.90 -18.74 -35.72
N GLY A 802 -4.12 -17.74 -36.14
CA GLY A 802 -4.47 -16.83 -37.24
C GLY A 802 -3.33 -15.87 -37.61
N GLY A 803 -3.63 -14.89 -38.46
CA GLY A 803 -2.67 -13.91 -38.98
C GLY A 803 -1.96 -14.35 -40.26
N THR A 804 -1.04 -13.52 -40.74
CA THR A 804 -0.19 -13.79 -41.90
C THR A 804 1.28 -13.69 -41.47
N ILE A 805 2.03 -14.77 -41.70
CA ILE A 805 3.43 -14.92 -41.26
C ILE A 805 4.30 -15.10 -42.49
N LYS A 806 5.18 -14.14 -42.78
CA LYS A 806 5.99 -14.09 -44.00
C LYS A 806 7.48 -14.15 -43.72
N GLY A 807 8.16 -14.97 -44.51
CA GLY A 807 9.61 -14.89 -44.73
C GLY A 807 9.90 -14.56 -46.19
N ASP A 808 11.12 -14.10 -46.50
CA ASP A 808 11.47 -13.69 -47.87
C ASP A 808 11.27 -14.84 -48.87
N THR A 809 10.24 -14.72 -49.72
CA THR A 809 9.86 -15.73 -50.70
C THR A 809 10.89 -15.93 -51.81
N SER A 810 11.81 -14.97 -51.99
CA SER A 810 12.93 -15.04 -52.94
C SER A 810 14.16 -15.76 -52.36
N GLN A 811 14.28 -15.86 -51.04
CA GLN A 811 15.42 -16.50 -50.38
C GLN A 811 15.18 -17.99 -50.11
N THR A 812 16.07 -18.83 -50.63
CA THR A 812 16.18 -20.24 -50.17
C THR A 812 16.88 -20.29 -48.81
N ILE A 813 16.39 -21.12 -47.89
CA ILE A 813 16.96 -21.42 -46.57
C ILE A 813 18.49 -21.21 -46.48
N VAL A 814 18.89 -20.20 -45.71
CA VAL A 814 20.30 -19.90 -45.37
C VAL A 814 20.58 -20.30 -43.92
N TYR A 815 21.80 -20.75 -43.65
CA TYR A 815 22.30 -21.02 -42.30
C TYR A 815 23.51 -20.10 -42.00
N PRO A 816 23.32 -18.95 -41.31
CA PRO A 816 24.38 -18.01 -40.98
C PRO A 816 25.46 -18.62 -40.08
N LYS A 817 26.68 -18.77 -40.60
CA LYS A 817 27.77 -19.47 -39.90
C LYS A 817 28.34 -18.73 -38.70
N ASP A 818 28.04 -17.44 -38.58
CA ASP A 818 28.61 -16.56 -37.55
C ASP A 818 27.60 -16.21 -36.44
N GLN A 819 26.31 -16.57 -36.59
CA GLN A 819 25.21 -16.30 -35.63
C GLN A 819 24.92 -17.45 -34.63
N ILE A 820 25.69 -18.55 -34.67
CA ILE A 820 25.35 -19.83 -34.01
C ILE A 820 25.35 -19.77 -32.46
N GLY A 821 25.68 -18.62 -31.86
CA GLY A 821 25.62 -18.38 -30.40
C GLY A 821 24.67 -17.26 -29.95
N GLY A 822 24.01 -16.57 -30.89
CA GLY A 822 23.17 -15.41 -30.62
C GLY A 822 22.87 -14.67 -31.93
N GLY A 823 21.63 -14.26 -32.14
CA GLY A 823 21.08 -13.96 -33.46
C GLY A 823 20.26 -15.13 -34.03
N ASN A 824 19.53 -14.90 -35.12
CA ASN A 824 18.74 -15.93 -35.79
C ASN A 824 19.64 -16.99 -36.43
N SER A 825 19.12 -18.20 -36.57
CA SER A 825 19.88 -19.35 -37.09
C SER A 825 19.45 -19.80 -38.48
N VAL A 826 18.33 -19.30 -38.98
CA VAL A 826 17.82 -19.59 -40.34
C VAL A 826 17.18 -18.34 -40.96
N ASP A 827 17.49 -18.07 -42.23
CA ASP A 827 16.81 -17.05 -43.06
C ASP A 827 15.94 -17.71 -44.15
N GLY A 828 14.89 -17.04 -44.63
CA GLY A 828 14.01 -17.51 -45.71
C GLY A 828 12.92 -18.51 -45.27
N GLY A 829 12.58 -18.54 -43.98
CA GLY A 829 11.58 -19.45 -43.40
C GLY A 829 10.33 -18.72 -42.88
N GLY A 830 9.15 -19.26 -43.14
CA GLY A 830 7.90 -18.72 -42.58
C GLY A 830 7.84 -18.93 -41.05
N ILE A 831 7.83 -20.19 -40.64
CA ILE A 831 8.04 -20.62 -39.24
C ILE A 831 9.28 -21.52 -39.18
N ILE A 832 10.21 -21.19 -38.28
CA ILE A 832 11.46 -21.91 -38.03
C ILE A 832 11.45 -22.49 -36.60
N VAL A 833 11.77 -23.78 -36.49
CA VAL A 833 11.82 -24.54 -35.24
C VAL A 833 13.24 -25.07 -35.04
N ALA A 834 14.05 -24.30 -34.29
CA ALA A 834 15.52 -24.46 -34.24
C ALA A 834 16.06 -24.41 -32.81
N GLN A 835 15.88 -25.51 -32.06
CA GLN A 835 16.19 -25.58 -30.61
C GLN A 835 17.54 -24.96 -30.23
N HIS A 836 17.53 -24.10 -29.21
CA HIS A 836 18.70 -23.35 -28.77
C HIS A 836 19.76 -24.23 -28.06
N SER A 837 20.95 -23.65 -27.85
CA SER A 837 22.06 -24.26 -27.08
C SER A 837 21.70 -24.59 -25.62
N THR A 838 20.63 -23.98 -25.08
CA THR A 838 20.06 -24.25 -23.74
C THR A 838 19.30 -25.57 -23.64
N LYS A 839 18.95 -26.23 -24.77
CA LYS A 839 18.31 -27.56 -24.82
C LYS A 839 16.99 -27.68 -24.03
N LEU A 840 16.29 -26.55 -23.90
CA LEU A 840 14.95 -26.47 -23.32
C LEU A 840 13.92 -27.04 -24.32
N PRO A 841 12.74 -27.50 -23.86
CA PRO A 841 11.70 -28.00 -24.75
C PRO A 841 11.22 -26.93 -25.74
N VAL A 842 10.78 -27.37 -26.91
CA VAL A 842 10.11 -26.54 -27.92
C VAL A 842 8.79 -27.22 -28.24
N LYS A 843 7.68 -26.47 -28.25
CA LYS A 843 6.37 -26.98 -28.66
C LYS A 843 5.76 -26.03 -29.67
N VAL A 844 5.28 -26.54 -30.80
CA VAL A 844 4.68 -25.75 -31.86
C VAL A 844 3.33 -26.31 -32.25
N THR A 845 2.29 -25.49 -32.17
CA THR A 845 0.92 -25.82 -32.59
C THR A 845 0.44 -24.78 -33.61
N VAL A 846 0.13 -25.22 -34.83
CA VAL A 846 -0.50 -24.37 -35.86
C VAL A 846 -1.90 -24.89 -36.13
N ALA A 847 -2.90 -24.01 -35.97
CA ALA A 847 -4.32 -24.30 -36.16
C ALA A 847 -4.99 -23.38 -37.20
N GLY A 848 -4.32 -22.31 -37.62
CA GLY A 848 -4.82 -21.34 -38.59
C GLY A 848 -3.76 -20.32 -39.01
N GLY A 849 -4.17 -19.35 -39.83
CA GLY A 849 -3.29 -18.34 -40.44
C GLY A 849 -2.70 -18.76 -41.79
N THR A 850 -2.08 -17.82 -42.48
CA THR A 850 -1.37 -18.04 -43.75
C THR A 850 0.13 -17.86 -43.53
N ILE A 851 0.92 -18.87 -43.88
CA ILE A 851 2.37 -18.92 -43.71
C ILE A 851 3.02 -18.94 -45.10
N GLU A 852 3.70 -17.85 -45.47
CA GLU A 852 4.21 -17.62 -46.84
C GLU A 852 5.74 -17.43 -46.81
N ALA A 853 6.49 -18.32 -47.46
CA ALA A 853 7.95 -18.20 -47.64
C ALA A 853 8.42 -19.17 -48.73
N ASN A 854 9.71 -19.13 -49.11
CA ASN A 854 10.28 -20.20 -49.95
C ASN A 854 10.17 -21.58 -49.28
N THR A 855 10.28 -21.59 -47.94
CA THR A 855 10.02 -22.75 -47.09
C THR A 855 9.12 -22.28 -45.95
N ALA A 856 7.80 -22.48 -46.10
CA ALA A 856 6.79 -22.00 -45.16
C ALA A 856 7.01 -22.55 -43.75
N PHE A 857 7.44 -23.80 -43.60
CA PHE A 857 7.75 -24.40 -42.30
C PHE A 857 9.05 -25.21 -42.35
N ILE A 858 9.97 -24.94 -41.41
CA ILE A 858 11.20 -25.70 -41.25
C ILE A 858 11.53 -26.04 -39.79
N GLN A 859 11.80 -27.32 -39.51
CA GLN A 859 12.48 -27.76 -38.30
C GLN A 859 13.86 -28.32 -38.66
N HIS A 860 14.93 -27.77 -38.07
CA HIS A 860 16.31 -28.24 -38.34
C HIS A 860 17.21 -28.16 -37.09
N ASN A 861 18.08 -29.15 -36.90
CA ASN A 861 19.04 -29.23 -35.80
C ASN A 861 20.31 -28.41 -36.07
N VAL A 862 20.16 -27.10 -36.28
CA VAL A 862 21.25 -26.13 -36.53
C VAL A 862 22.36 -26.17 -35.48
N MET A 863 22.03 -26.52 -34.24
CA MET A 863 22.97 -26.53 -33.11
C MET A 863 23.78 -27.83 -32.99
N GLY A 864 23.40 -28.91 -33.69
CA GLY A 864 23.96 -30.24 -33.46
C GLY A 864 23.65 -30.78 -32.06
N ASN A 865 22.49 -30.45 -31.50
CA ASN A 865 22.02 -30.96 -30.22
C ASN A 865 21.84 -32.49 -30.27
N ASP A 866 22.03 -33.15 -29.12
CA ASP A 866 21.82 -34.59 -28.97
C ASP A 866 20.35 -34.99 -29.15
N GLN A 867 20.12 -36.24 -29.58
CA GLN A 867 18.78 -36.76 -29.85
C GLN A 867 17.84 -36.59 -28.64
N ALA A 868 18.29 -36.91 -27.42
CA ALA A 868 17.50 -36.75 -26.20
C ALA A 868 17.13 -35.29 -25.84
N SER A 869 17.66 -34.31 -26.58
CA SER A 869 17.23 -32.91 -26.54
C SER A 869 16.29 -32.56 -27.70
N ILE A 870 16.50 -33.13 -28.89
CA ILE A 870 15.60 -33.05 -30.06
C ILE A 870 14.27 -33.78 -29.82
N ASP A 871 14.28 -34.87 -29.04
CA ASP A 871 13.10 -35.62 -28.59
C ASP A 871 12.15 -34.78 -27.69
N LYS A 872 12.55 -33.55 -27.32
CA LYS A 872 11.74 -32.55 -26.60
C LYS A 872 11.11 -31.50 -27.54
N ILE A 873 11.18 -31.71 -28.86
CA ILE A 873 10.54 -30.85 -29.86
C ILE A 873 9.20 -31.49 -30.23
N GLU A 874 8.12 -30.93 -29.71
CA GLU A 874 6.75 -31.29 -30.04
C GLU A 874 6.24 -30.40 -31.18
N MET A 875 5.60 -30.98 -32.19
CA MET A 875 5.00 -30.25 -33.31
C MET A 875 3.60 -30.80 -33.60
N SER A 876 2.69 -29.93 -33.99
CA SER A 876 1.36 -30.28 -34.47
C SER A 876 0.84 -29.22 -35.44
N ILE A 877 0.40 -29.65 -36.62
CA ILE A 877 -0.29 -28.80 -37.58
C ILE A 877 -1.68 -29.39 -37.80
N THR A 878 -2.71 -28.60 -37.49
CA THR A 878 -4.13 -28.99 -37.49
C THR A 878 -4.98 -28.10 -38.40
N GLY A 879 -4.38 -27.04 -38.97
CA GLY A 879 -5.01 -26.07 -39.86
C GLY A 879 -4.00 -25.00 -40.30
N GLY A 880 -4.47 -24.05 -41.10
CA GLY A 880 -3.65 -22.99 -41.72
C GLY A 880 -3.33 -23.26 -43.20
N GLU A 881 -2.85 -22.24 -43.88
CA GLU A 881 -2.46 -22.22 -45.29
C GLU A 881 -0.93 -22.08 -45.37
N PHE A 882 -0.26 -22.95 -46.12
CA PHE A 882 1.20 -23.01 -46.23
C PHE A 882 1.63 -22.82 -47.69
N VAL A 883 2.02 -21.59 -48.01
CA VAL A 883 2.52 -21.18 -49.32
C VAL A 883 4.04 -21.24 -49.30
N GLY A 884 4.59 -22.42 -49.59
CA GLY A 884 6.01 -22.72 -49.55
C GLY A 884 6.29 -24.20 -49.28
N ALA A 885 7.56 -24.59 -49.29
CA ALA A 885 7.97 -25.96 -48.93
C ALA A 885 7.84 -26.22 -47.42
N LEU A 886 7.60 -27.48 -47.04
CA LEU A 886 7.63 -27.93 -45.63
C LEU A 886 8.78 -28.91 -45.41
N ARG A 887 9.56 -28.72 -44.33
CA ARG A 887 10.77 -29.50 -44.03
C ARG A 887 10.91 -29.79 -42.53
N SER A 888 11.38 -30.99 -42.17
CA SER A 888 11.72 -31.32 -40.79
C SER A 888 12.74 -32.46 -40.72
N ASP A 889 13.80 -32.30 -39.92
CA ASP A 889 14.73 -33.39 -39.58
C ASP A 889 14.03 -34.47 -38.73
N ASN A 890 13.28 -34.01 -37.71
CA ASN A 890 12.64 -34.84 -36.69
C ASN A 890 11.13 -34.99 -36.97
N PHE A 891 10.81 -35.44 -38.18
CA PHE A 891 9.44 -35.45 -38.70
C PHE A 891 8.55 -36.58 -38.19
N LYS A 892 9.07 -37.48 -37.33
CA LYS A 892 8.35 -38.64 -36.81
C LYS A 892 8.60 -38.86 -35.31
N ASP A 893 7.52 -39.21 -34.59
CA ASP A 893 7.57 -39.56 -33.18
C ASP A 893 8.17 -40.96 -32.93
N ALA A 894 8.22 -41.38 -31.67
CA ALA A 894 8.76 -42.67 -31.25
C ALA A 894 7.97 -43.90 -31.77
N ASP A 895 6.71 -43.72 -32.19
CA ASP A 895 5.89 -44.74 -32.84
C ASP A 895 6.02 -44.69 -34.39
N GLY A 896 6.73 -43.70 -34.94
CA GLY A 896 6.94 -43.51 -36.38
C GLY A 896 5.90 -42.63 -37.09
N LYS A 897 5.13 -41.84 -36.34
CA LYS A 897 3.99 -41.03 -36.80
C LYS A 897 4.40 -39.57 -37.06
N GLY A 898 3.86 -38.95 -38.09
CA GLY A 898 4.09 -37.52 -38.36
C GLY A 898 3.21 -36.58 -37.52
N PHE A 899 3.23 -35.29 -37.88
CA PHE A 899 2.66 -34.20 -37.09
C PHE A 899 1.61 -33.35 -37.83
N VAL A 900 1.39 -33.58 -39.13
CA VAL A 900 0.40 -32.84 -39.93
C VAL A 900 -0.91 -33.62 -40.01
N SER A 901 -1.99 -33.02 -39.51
CA SER A 901 -3.35 -33.60 -39.44
C SER A 901 -4.45 -32.70 -40.03
N GLY A 902 -4.10 -31.47 -40.42
CA GLY A 902 -4.99 -30.55 -41.12
C GLY A 902 -4.23 -29.35 -41.68
N GLY A 903 -4.83 -28.65 -42.64
CA GLY A 903 -4.25 -27.47 -43.31
C GLY A 903 -4.19 -27.62 -44.83
N SER A 904 -3.84 -26.54 -45.54
CA SER A 904 -3.76 -26.48 -47.00
C SER A 904 -2.33 -26.12 -47.43
N PHE A 905 -1.74 -26.86 -48.38
CA PHE A 905 -0.31 -26.81 -48.67
C PHE A 905 -0.01 -26.70 -50.17
N SER A 906 0.95 -25.84 -50.55
CA SER A 906 1.40 -25.71 -51.94
C SER A 906 2.43 -26.78 -52.39
N ASP A 907 2.93 -27.62 -51.49
CA ASP A 907 4.00 -28.60 -51.76
C ASP A 907 3.54 -30.03 -51.48
N ARG A 908 3.64 -30.90 -52.51
CA ARG A 908 3.30 -32.33 -52.46
C ARG A 908 4.11 -33.09 -51.40
N ALA A 909 5.26 -32.56 -50.99
CA ALA A 909 6.09 -33.14 -49.94
C ALA A 909 5.38 -33.26 -48.57
N VAL A 910 4.29 -32.52 -48.32
CA VAL A 910 3.49 -32.61 -47.08
C VAL A 910 3.10 -34.05 -46.72
N GLY A 911 2.92 -34.92 -47.71
CA GLY A 911 2.59 -36.34 -47.52
C GLY A 911 3.62 -37.17 -46.73
N ASP A 912 4.90 -36.75 -46.67
CA ASP A 912 5.90 -37.45 -45.84
C ASP A 912 5.75 -37.14 -44.32
N TYR A 913 4.95 -36.12 -43.96
CA TYR A 913 4.85 -35.53 -42.61
C TYR A 913 3.51 -35.83 -41.88
N LEU A 914 2.65 -36.68 -42.45
CA LEU A 914 1.29 -36.90 -41.94
C LEU A 914 1.23 -37.62 -40.58
N ALA A 915 0.32 -37.14 -39.75
CA ALA A 915 -0.12 -37.79 -38.52
C ALA A 915 -0.89 -39.11 -38.81
N PRO A 916 -1.16 -39.95 -37.79
CA PRO A 916 -1.95 -41.17 -37.98
C PRO A 916 -3.34 -40.87 -38.52
N ASP A 917 -3.88 -41.80 -39.31
CA ASP A 917 -5.22 -41.79 -39.90
C ASP A 917 -5.53 -40.61 -40.86
N ALA A 918 -4.72 -39.54 -40.84
CA ALA A 918 -4.84 -38.37 -41.70
C ALA A 918 -4.64 -38.70 -43.18
N ALA A 919 -5.34 -37.94 -44.04
CA ALA A 919 -5.37 -38.15 -45.48
C ALA A 919 -5.23 -36.83 -46.25
N VAL A 920 -4.60 -36.90 -47.43
CA VAL A 920 -4.51 -35.79 -48.38
C VAL A 920 -5.73 -35.83 -49.30
N ALA A 921 -6.47 -34.74 -49.43
CA ALA A 921 -7.35 -34.51 -50.57
C ALA A 921 -6.58 -33.78 -51.67
N VAL A 922 -6.76 -34.23 -52.92
CA VAL A 922 -6.17 -33.62 -54.12
C VAL A 922 -7.30 -33.17 -55.03
N ASN A 923 -7.31 -31.86 -55.31
CA ASN A 923 -8.30 -31.18 -56.14
C ASN A 923 -7.90 -31.24 -57.64
N ASP A 924 -8.81 -30.81 -58.52
CA ASP A 924 -8.67 -30.91 -59.99
C ASP A 924 -7.47 -30.12 -60.58
N ASP A 925 -6.87 -29.22 -59.80
CA ASP A 925 -5.74 -28.35 -60.14
C ASP A 925 -4.38 -28.82 -59.58
N GLU A 926 -4.32 -30.02 -58.98
CA GLU A 926 -3.16 -30.61 -58.27
C GLU A 926 -2.64 -29.82 -57.05
N THR A 927 -2.91 -28.51 -56.93
CA THR A 927 -2.54 -27.67 -55.79
C THR A 927 -3.65 -26.67 -55.45
N PRO A 928 -4.04 -26.52 -54.18
CA PRO A 928 -3.34 -27.02 -52.98
C PRO A 928 -3.64 -28.48 -52.64
N TYR A 929 -2.76 -29.04 -51.81
CA TYR A 929 -2.93 -30.32 -51.13
C TYR A 929 -3.58 -30.07 -49.77
N ASP A 930 -4.85 -30.44 -49.61
CA ASP A 930 -5.61 -30.21 -48.38
C ASP A 930 -5.53 -31.44 -47.47
N ILE A 931 -5.12 -31.27 -46.21
CA ILE A 931 -5.01 -32.36 -45.24
C ILE A 931 -6.27 -32.41 -44.37
N PHE A 932 -6.77 -33.63 -44.14
CA PHE A 932 -7.90 -33.92 -43.26
C PHE A 932 -7.49 -34.91 -42.15
N PRO A 933 -8.09 -34.84 -40.94
CA PRO A 933 -7.75 -35.72 -39.82
C PRO A 933 -8.09 -37.20 -40.04
N SER A 934 -8.85 -37.54 -41.07
CA SER A 934 -9.20 -38.91 -41.44
C SER A 934 -9.46 -39.04 -42.94
N THR A 935 -9.26 -40.26 -43.47
CA THR A 935 -9.71 -40.63 -44.84
C THR A 935 -11.19 -40.34 -45.06
N ASP A 936 -12.05 -40.58 -44.06
CA ASP A 936 -13.49 -40.30 -44.15
C ASP A 936 -13.75 -38.79 -44.33
N GLU A 937 -13.06 -37.92 -43.58
CA GLU A 937 -13.18 -36.46 -43.74
C GLU A 937 -12.63 -35.96 -45.10
N ALA A 938 -11.59 -36.58 -45.65
CA ALA A 938 -11.13 -36.27 -47.02
C ALA A 938 -12.17 -36.67 -48.09
N LEU A 939 -12.80 -37.84 -47.93
CA LEU A 939 -13.90 -38.31 -48.79
C LEU A 939 -15.15 -37.43 -48.65
N GLU A 940 -15.46 -36.89 -47.47
CA GLU A 940 -16.58 -35.95 -47.25
C GLU A 940 -16.39 -34.57 -47.94
N ASN A 941 -15.16 -34.21 -48.31
CA ASN A 941 -14.84 -32.88 -48.84
C ASN A 941 -14.52 -32.83 -50.34
N GLY A 942 -14.04 -33.89 -50.97
CA GLY A 942 -13.79 -33.88 -52.42
C GLY A 942 -13.90 -35.23 -53.12
N GLY A 943 -12.97 -36.14 -52.83
CA GLY A 943 -12.66 -37.24 -53.75
C GLY A 943 -13.56 -38.47 -53.71
N ALA A 944 -13.53 -39.21 -54.82
CA ALA A 944 -14.14 -40.54 -54.97
C ALA A 944 -13.08 -41.67 -55.02
N HIS A 945 -11.81 -41.33 -55.20
CA HIS A 945 -10.74 -42.24 -55.58
C HIS A 945 -9.60 -42.19 -54.57
N ALA A 946 -9.52 -43.18 -53.69
CA ALA A 946 -8.46 -43.32 -52.70
C ALA A 946 -7.26 -44.09 -53.27
N VAL A 947 -6.05 -43.68 -52.90
CA VAL A 947 -4.79 -44.37 -53.19
C VAL A 947 -3.92 -44.36 -51.95
N VAL A 948 -3.52 -45.55 -51.47
CA VAL A 948 -2.50 -45.67 -50.43
C VAL A 948 -1.11 -45.69 -51.10
N ASP A 949 -0.20 -44.82 -50.68
CA ASP A 949 1.15 -44.71 -51.27
C ASP A 949 2.14 -45.80 -50.77
N LYS A 950 3.44 -45.69 -51.08
CA LYS A 950 4.45 -46.66 -50.65
C LYS A 950 4.83 -46.53 -49.16
N GLN A 951 4.50 -45.40 -48.54
CA GLN A 951 4.77 -45.07 -47.14
C GLN A 951 3.61 -45.50 -46.23
N GLY A 952 2.41 -45.64 -46.80
CA GLY A 952 1.18 -46.03 -46.11
C GLY A 952 0.17 -44.90 -45.93
N ASN A 953 0.44 -43.71 -46.51
CA ASN A 953 -0.44 -42.56 -46.43
C ASN A 953 -1.62 -42.70 -47.39
N THR A 954 -2.80 -42.16 -47.04
CA THR A 954 -3.97 -42.15 -47.92
C THR A 954 -4.09 -40.82 -48.67
N TRP A 955 -4.22 -40.91 -49.99
CA TRP A 955 -4.45 -39.79 -50.90
C TRP A 955 -5.81 -39.96 -51.58
N VAL A 956 -6.65 -38.92 -51.59
CA VAL A 956 -8.05 -38.95 -52.01
C VAL A 956 -8.25 -37.93 -53.13
N PHE A 957 -8.57 -38.41 -54.33
CA PHE A 957 -8.64 -37.59 -55.55
C PHE A 957 -10.08 -37.39 -55.99
N THR A 958 -10.40 -36.17 -56.47
CA THR A 958 -11.60 -35.89 -57.27
C THR A 958 -11.53 -36.61 -58.62
N ASP A 959 -10.43 -36.44 -59.36
CA ASP A 959 -10.26 -37.04 -60.69
C ASP A 959 -9.64 -38.46 -60.66
N LYS A 960 -10.16 -39.29 -61.57
CA LYS A 960 -9.85 -40.72 -61.66
C LYS A 960 -8.56 -41.03 -62.44
N ASP A 961 -8.22 -40.20 -63.42
CA ASP A 961 -7.02 -40.37 -64.24
C ASP A 961 -5.80 -39.80 -63.50
N ALA A 962 -5.96 -38.72 -62.71
CA ALA A 962 -5.00 -38.24 -61.72
C ALA A 962 -4.72 -39.31 -60.66
N ALA A 963 -5.76 -39.88 -60.02
CA ALA A 963 -5.62 -40.99 -59.08
C ALA A 963 -4.87 -42.19 -59.70
N SER A 964 -5.23 -42.56 -60.93
CA SER A 964 -4.61 -43.67 -61.66
C SER A 964 -3.14 -43.40 -62.00
N SER A 965 -2.80 -42.15 -62.33
CA SER A 965 -1.42 -41.72 -62.61
C SER A 965 -0.57 -41.77 -61.33
N PHE A 966 -1.06 -41.17 -60.24
CA PHE A 966 -0.41 -41.20 -58.92
C PHE A 966 -0.24 -42.64 -58.39
N ALA A 967 -1.25 -43.51 -58.56
CA ALA A 967 -1.15 -44.93 -58.23
C ALA A 967 -0.10 -45.65 -59.09
N GLY A 968 0.05 -45.26 -60.36
CA GLY A 968 1.09 -45.75 -61.27
C GLY A 968 2.51 -45.40 -60.81
N GLU A 969 2.75 -44.15 -60.40
CA GLU A 969 4.02 -43.72 -59.79
C GLU A 969 4.33 -44.49 -58.48
N ASN A 970 3.27 -44.85 -57.75
CA ASN A 970 3.39 -45.53 -56.47
C ASN A 970 3.39 -47.06 -56.51
N GLY A 971 3.05 -47.67 -57.65
CA GLY A 971 2.85 -49.13 -57.71
C GLY A 971 1.64 -49.61 -56.90
N SER A 972 0.76 -48.67 -56.57
CA SER A 972 -0.44 -48.83 -55.75
C SER A 972 -1.66 -49.20 -56.62
N LYS A 973 -2.84 -49.17 -56.03
CA LYS A 973 -4.12 -49.26 -56.74
C LYS A 973 -5.01 -48.11 -56.34
N VAL A 974 -5.85 -47.68 -57.28
CA VAL A 974 -7.01 -46.82 -56.98
C VAL A 974 -8.11 -47.70 -56.41
N GLU A 975 -8.58 -47.34 -55.21
CA GLU A 975 -9.83 -47.81 -54.63
C GLU A 975 -10.89 -46.74 -54.87
N THR A 976 -11.99 -47.10 -55.53
CA THR A 976 -13.10 -46.17 -55.77
C THR A 976 -14.18 -46.44 -54.75
N VAL A 977 -14.52 -45.44 -53.96
CA VAL A 977 -15.56 -45.53 -52.93
C VAL A 977 -16.91 -45.34 -53.61
N THR A 978 -17.81 -46.31 -53.48
CA THR A 978 -19.20 -46.22 -53.96
C THR A 978 -20.18 -46.32 -52.80
N HIS A 979 -21.34 -45.69 -52.99
CA HIS A 979 -22.49 -45.76 -52.08
C HIS A 979 -23.69 -46.37 -52.80
N THR A 980 -24.40 -47.22 -52.07
CA THR A 980 -25.62 -47.88 -52.50
C THR A 980 -26.84 -46.97 -52.29
N VAL A 981 -27.45 -46.49 -53.37
CA VAL A 981 -28.76 -45.84 -53.35
C VAL A 981 -29.85 -46.87 -53.67
N THR A 982 -30.81 -47.02 -52.76
CA THR A 982 -31.96 -47.92 -52.93
C THR A 982 -33.24 -47.12 -53.17
N PHE A 983 -33.96 -47.42 -54.23
CA PHE A 983 -35.25 -46.82 -54.57
C PHE A 983 -36.38 -47.81 -54.24
N ASP A 984 -37.14 -47.50 -53.19
CA ASP A 984 -38.27 -48.30 -52.70
C ASP A 984 -39.59 -47.64 -53.14
N ASP A 985 -40.28 -48.23 -54.12
CA ASP A 985 -41.54 -47.66 -54.62
C ASP A 985 -42.75 -47.89 -53.67
N CYS A 986 -42.52 -48.56 -52.54
CA CYS A 986 -43.50 -48.95 -51.52
C CYS A 986 -44.62 -49.87 -52.02
N LEU A 987 -44.47 -50.53 -53.18
CA LEU A 987 -45.46 -51.45 -53.74
C LEU A 987 -45.12 -52.91 -53.37
N PRO A 988 -46.06 -53.72 -52.85
CA PRO A 988 -45.78 -55.09 -52.37
C PRO A 988 -45.62 -56.14 -53.49
N SER A 989 -45.43 -55.72 -54.74
CA SER A 989 -45.34 -56.58 -55.94
C SER A 989 -44.16 -56.25 -56.87
N THR A 990 -43.32 -55.30 -56.48
CA THR A 990 -42.14 -54.82 -57.21
C THR A 990 -40.87 -55.27 -56.49
N THR A 991 -39.71 -54.82 -56.96
CA THR A 991 -38.42 -55.04 -56.30
C THR A 991 -37.61 -53.75 -56.38
N ASN A 992 -37.13 -53.27 -55.24
CA ASN A 992 -36.41 -52.00 -55.13
C ASN A 992 -35.26 -51.92 -56.14
N GLN A 993 -35.18 -50.80 -56.87
CA GLN A 993 -34.04 -50.55 -57.75
C GLN A 993 -32.84 -50.13 -56.91
N VAL A 994 -31.70 -50.77 -57.12
CA VAL A 994 -30.45 -50.46 -56.43
C VAL A 994 -29.43 -49.91 -57.43
N VAL A 995 -28.78 -48.80 -57.08
CA VAL A 995 -27.79 -48.10 -57.90
C VAL A 995 -26.55 -47.82 -57.06
N GLU A 996 -25.39 -48.24 -57.55
CA GLU A 996 -24.10 -47.82 -56.99
C GLU A 996 -23.69 -46.47 -57.59
N VAL A 997 -23.23 -45.56 -56.74
CA VAL A 997 -22.86 -44.18 -57.11
C VAL A 997 -21.48 -43.88 -56.52
N GLU A 998 -20.55 -43.33 -57.31
CA GLU A 998 -19.22 -42.95 -56.82
C GLU A 998 -19.34 -41.81 -55.79
N ASN A 999 -18.54 -41.86 -54.72
CA ASN A 999 -18.65 -40.91 -53.59
C ASN A 999 -18.58 -39.46 -54.06
N GLY A 1000 -19.53 -38.63 -53.61
CA GLY A 1000 -19.65 -37.23 -54.01
C GLY A 1000 -20.39 -37.01 -55.35
N SER A 1001 -20.69 -38.06 -56.13
CA SER A 1001 -21.49 -37.92 -57.35
C SER A 1001 -23.00 -37.89 -57.07
N PRO A 1002 -23.80 -37.19 -57.89
CA PRO A 1002 -25.26 -37.26 -57.82
C PRO A 1002 -25.80 -38.58 -58.36
N VAL A 1003 -26.89 -39.09 -57.78
CA VAL A 1003 -27.59 -40.28 -58.31
C VAL A 1003 -28.51 -39.90 -59.47
N THR A 1004 -28.52 -40.71 -60.53
CA THR A 1004 -29.48 -40.51 -61.63
C THR A 1004 -30.89 -40.88 -61.16
N LYS A 1005 -31.86 -39.96 -61.32
CA LYS A 1005 -33.27 -40.21 -61.00
C LYS A 1005 -33.81 -41.42 -61.78
N PRO A 1006 -34.44 -42.41 -61.13
CA PRO A 1006 -35.08 -43.53 -61.82
C PRO A 1006 -36.34 -43.08 -62.57
N THR A 1007 -36.95 -43.98 -63.34
CA THR A 1007 -38.27 -43.72 -63.92
C THR A 1007 -39.31 -43.62 -62.81
N ASP A 1008 -40.20 -42.64 -62.88
CA ASP A 1008 -41.25 -42.47 -61.87
C ASP A 1008 -42.20 -43.68 -61.86
N PRO A 1009 -42.45 -44.30 -60.68
CA PRO A 1009 -43.26 -45.50 -60.59
C PRO A 1009 -44.74 -45.17 -60.82
N VAL A 1010 -45.53 -46.18 -61.19
CA VAL A 1010 -46.96 -46.05 -61.45
C VAL A 1010 -47.74 -47.05 -60.59
N CYS A 1011 -48.77 -46.56 -59.89
CA CYS A 1011 -49.68 -47.38 -59.09
C CYS A 1011 -51.12 -47.02 -59.46
N GLU A 1012 -51.96 -48.02 -59.75
CA GLU A 1012 -53.33 -47.81 -60.22
C GLU A 1012 -54.19 -47.17 -59.11
N GLY A 1013 -54.82 -46.02 -59.41
CA GLY A 1013 -55.55 -45.21 -58.43
C GLY A 1013 -54.67 -44.32 -57.53
N TRP A 1014 -53.37 -44.19 -57.79
CA TRP A 1014 -52.46 -43.32 -57.01
C TRP A 1014 -51.52 -42.49 -57.90
N LYS A 1015 -51.36 -41.23 -57.53
CA LYS A 1015 -50.45 -40.26 -58.13
C LYS A 1015 -49.12 -40.27 -57.37
N PHE A 1016 -48.02 -40.44 -58.10
CA PHE A 1016 -46.67 -40.28 -57.56
C PHE A 1016 -46.38 -38.80 -57.27
N LEU A 1017 -45.86 -38.49 -56.08
CA LEU A 1017 -45.48 -37.13 -55.66
C LEU A 1017 -43.98 -36.87 -55.75
N GLY A 1018 -43.14 -37.90 -55.68
CA GLY A 1018 -41.69 -37.77 -55.65
C GLY A 1018 -41.01 -38.88 -54.86
N TRP A 1019 -39.68 -38.88 -54.93
CA TRP A 1019 -38.79 -39.68 -54.09
C TRP A 1019 -38.42 -38.87 -52.85
N TYR A 1020 -38.46 -39.50 -51.67
CA TYR A 1020 -38.25 -38.84 -50.39
C TYR A 1020 -37.41 -39.72 -49.48
N GLU A 1021 -36.52 -39.13 -48.69
CA GLU A 1021 -35.97 -39.82 -47.52
C GLU A 1021 -37.09 -40.08 -46.49
N PHE A 1022 -37.03 -41.22 -45.82
CA PHE A 1022 -37.97 -41.60 -44.77
C PHE A 1022 -37.21 -41.93 -43.48
N ALA A 1023 -37.36 -41.07 -42.48
CA ALA A 1023 -36.66 -41.17 -41.20
C ALA A 1023 -37.62 -40.93 -40.03
N ASN A 1024 -37.38 -41.58 -38.89
CA ASN A 1024 -38.16 -41.43 -37.67
C ASN A 1024 -39.69 -41.68 -37.81
N GLY A 1025 -40.12 -42.39 -38.86
CA GLY A 1025 -41.53 -42.68 -39.13
C GLY A 1025 -42.25 -41.65 -40.01
N SER A 1026 -41.52 -40.72 -40.61
CA SER A 1026 -42.07 -39.69 -41.50
C SER A 1026 -41.21 -39.48 -42.75
N TYR A 1027 -41.85 -39.16 -43.87
CA TYR A 1027 -41.16 -38.62 -45.05
C TYR A 1027 -40.53 -37.25 -44.75
N ALA A 1028 -39.45 -36.92 -45.45
CA ALA A 1028 -38.97 -35.54 -45.56
C ALA A 1028 -40.08 -34.58 -46.06
N VAL A 1029 -39.91 -33.29 -45.74
CA VAL A 1029 -40.84 -32.21 -46.13
C VAL A 1029 -40.82 -32.04 -47.64
N GLU A 1030 -39.63 -31.80 -48.19
CA GLU A 1030 -39.35 -31.66 -49.63
C GLU A 1030 -38.89 -33.00 -50.24
N PRO A 1031 -39.10 -33.23 -51.54
CA PRO A 1031 -38.55 -34.39 -52.25
C PRO A 1031 -37.02 -34.33 -52.32
N TYR A 1032 -36.39 -35.49 -52.50
CA TYR A 1032 -34.95 -35.61 -52.65
C TYR A 1032 -34.45 -34.88 -53.90
N ASP A 1033 -33.41 -34.05 -53.74
CA ASP A 1033 -32.76 -33.36 -54.84
C ASP A 1033 -31.74 -34.28 -55.54
N PHE A 1034 -32.02 -34.61 -56.79
CA PHE A 1034 -31.16 -35.45 -57.63
C PHE A 1034 -29.90 -34.72 -58.16
N ALA A 1035 -29.74 -33.43 -57.86
CA ALA A 1035 -28.45 -32.73 -58.01
C ALA A 1035 -27.55 -32.85 -56.76
N ALA A 1036 -28.07 -33.35 -55.63
CA ALA A 1036 -27.28 -33.49 -54.40
C ALA A 1036 -26.25 -34.64 -54.49
N PRO A 1037 -25.04 -34.47 -53.93
CA PRO A 1037 -23.99 -35.48 -53.95
C PRO A 1037 -24.29 -36.63 -52.97
N VAL A 1038 -24.20 -37.88 -53.44
CA VAL A 1038 -24.34 -39.07 -52.59
C VAL A 1038 -23.04 -39.30 -51.81
N ARG A 1039 -23.13 -39.29 -50.48
CA ARG A 1039 -21.98 -39.43 -49.55
C ARG A 1039 -22.14 -40.55 -48.52
N SER A 1040 -23.23 -41.31 -48.58
CA SER A 1040 -23.50 -42.49 -47.76
C SER A 1040 -24.58 -43.36 -48.41
N ASN A 1041 -24.66 -44.63 -48.00
CA ASN A 1041 -25.74 -45.53 -48.41
C ASN A 1041 -27.09 -45.00 -47.91
N LEU A 1042 -28.06 -44.81 -48.81
CA LEU A 1042 -29.36 -44.21 -48.48
C LEU A 1042 -30.52 -44.88 -49.24
N THR A 1043 -31.72 -44.82 -48.66
CA THR A 1043 -32.95 -45.36 -49.27
C THR A 1043 -33.96 -44.24 -49.50
N LEU A 1044 -34.37 -44.09 -50.75
CA LEU A 1044 -35.38 -43.13 -51.19
C LEU A 1044 -36.69 -43.87 -51.44
N TYR A 1045 -37.73 -43.40 -50.76
CA TYR A 1045 -39.06 -44.01 -50.77
C TYR A 1045 -39.99 -43.19 -51.66
N ALA A 1046 -40.82 -43.87 -52.45
CA ALA A 1046 -41.88 -43.21 -53.19
C ALA A 1046 -42.96 -42.67 -52.23
N LYS A 1047 -43.44 -41.46 -52.52
CA LYS A 1047 -44.55 -40.83 -51.81
C LYS A 1047 -45.74 -40.72 -52.77
N TRP A 1048 -46.92 -41.10 -52.29
CA TRP A 1048 -48.12 -41.31 -53.10
C TRP A 1048 -49.32 -40.51 -52.58
N GLU A 1049 -50.20 -40.09 -53.49
CA GLU A 1049 -51.46 -39.39 -53.24
C GLU A 1049 -52.59 -40.16 -53.93
N GLN A 1050 -53.71 -40.44 -53.25
CA GLN A 1050 -54.78 -41.24 -53.85
C GLN A 1050 -55.60 -40.43 -54.87
N ILE A 1051 -55.97 -41.04 -55.98
CA ILE A 1051 -56.79 -40.45 -57.04
C ILE A 1051 -58.25 -40.86 -56.82
N GLU A 1052 -59.16 -39.89 -56.79
CA GLU A 1052 -60.61 -40.11 -56.79
C GLU A 1052 -61.16 -39.90 -58.22
N GLU A 1053 -62.03 -40.80 -58.71
CA GLU A 1053 -62.56 -40.75 -60.09
C GLU A 1053 -64.03 -40.30 -60.16
N GLU A 1054 -64.37 -39.52 -61.20
CA GLU A 1054 -65.75 -39.24 -61.65
C GLU A 1054 -65.98 -39.77 -63.10
N PRO A 1055 -67.20 -40.21 -63.48
CA PRO A 1055 -67.43 -41.08 -64.64
C PRO A 1055 -67.69 -40.42 -66.01
N GLU A 1056 -67.54 -41.25 -67.05
CA GLU A 1056 -67.54 -40.97 -68.51
C GLU A 1056 -68.72 -40.18 -69.13
N VAL A 1057 -68.44 -39.52 -70.26
CA VAL A 1057 -69.34 -39.45 -71.44
C VAL A 1057 -68.53 -39.58 -72.75
N THR A 1058 -69.04 -40.31 -73.75
CA THR A 1058 -68.41 -40.52 -75.08
C THR A 1058 -69.22 -39.94 -76.25
N LEU A 1059 -68.55 -39.43 -77.29
CA LEU A 1059 -69.09 -39.25 -78.66
C LEU A 1059 -67.97 -39.31 -79.73
N GLN A 1060 -68.33 -39.46 -81.01
CA GLN A 1060 -67.43 -39.78 -82.12
C GLN A 1060 -67.37 -38.74 -83.26
N ASN A 1061 -66.31 -38.87 -84.07
CA ASN A 1061 -66.21 -38.54 -85.50
C ASN A 1061 -65.91 -37.07 -85.91
N PRO A 1062 -65.33 -36.82 -87.12
CA PRO A 1062 -64.01 -36.19 -87.17
C PRO A 1062 -63.81 -35.14 -88.30
N SER A 1063 -62.52 -34.86 -88.60
CA SER A 1063 -61.94 -34.25 -89.82
C SER A 1063 -61.61 -32.76 -89.81
N GLU A 1064 -60.37 -32.45 -90.24
CA GLU A 1064 -59.88 -31.21 -90.89
C GLU A 1064 -59.95 -29.88 -90.09
N SER A 1065 -59.08 -28.88 -90.32
CA SER A 1065 -57.74 -28.84 -90.93
C SER A 1065 -56.96 -27.57 -90.44
N GLU A 1066 -55.82 -27.25 -91.06
CA GLU A 1066 -54.76 -26.35 -90.58
C GLU A 1066 -55.10 -24.85 -90.29
N LYS A 1067 -54.32 -24.28 -89.33
CA LYS A 1067 -53.64 -22.95 -89.34
C LYS A 1067 -54.36 -21.62 -88.99
N ASP A 1068 -53.55 -20.76 -88.35
CA ASP A 1068 -53.49 -19.27 -88.33
C ASP A 1068 -54.75 -18.49 -87.81
N ASP A 1069 -54.68 -17.29 -87.23
CA ASP A 1069 -53.55 -16.38 -86.92
C ASP A 1069 -53.90 -15.37 -85.78
N GLY A 1070 -52.88 -14.66 -85.25
CA GLY A 1070 -52.96 -13.21 -84.89
C GLY A 1070 -53.83 -12.61 -83.75
N LEU A 1071 -53.13 -12.18 -82.67
CA LEU A 1071 -53.17 -10.82 -82.05
C LEU A 1071 -54.34 -10.26 -81.16
N ALA A 1072 -54.03 -10.13 -79.85
CA ALA A 1072 -53.91 -8.88 -79.04
C ALA A 1072 -55.11 -8.12 -78.37
N GLN A 1073 -54.99 -7.93 -77.04
CA GLN A 1073 -55.40 -6.82 -76.11
C GLN A 1073 -56.89 -6.42 -75.99
N THR A 1074 -57.46 -6.09 -74.81
CA THR A 1074 -57.08 -5.13 -73.72
C THR A 1074 -57.38 -5.69 -72.29
N GLY A 1075 -56.75 -5.29 -71.17
CA GLY A 1075 -56.95 -4.04 -70.37
C GLY A 1075 -58.14 -4.18 -69.37
N ASP A 1076 -58.21 -3.63 -68.15
CA ASP A 1076 -57.35 -2.82 -67.23
C ASP A 1076 -58.04 -2.87 -65.81
N VAL A 1077 -57.59 -2.50 -64.60
CA VAL A 1077 -56.48 -1.69 -64.00
C VAL A 1077 -55.93 -2.45 -62.73
N THR A 1078 -55.58 -2.03 -61.48
CA THR A 1078 -55.45 -0.83 -60.58
C THR A 1078 -54.72 -1.33 -59.27
N SER A 1079 -54.13 -0.57 -58.32
CA SER A 1079 -53.26 0.64 -58.31
C SER A 1079 -52.86 1.06 -56.86
N PHE A 1080 -51.55 1.19 -56.55
CA PHE A 1080 -50.80 2.24 -55.77
C PHE A 1080 -51.40 3.01 -54.54
N PRO A 1081 -50.60 3.51 -53.53
CA PRO A 1081 -49.38 4.36 -53.70
C PRO A 1081 -48.22 4.20 -52.66
N PRO A 1082 -47.11 5.01 -52.72
CA PRO A 1082 -45.86 4.80 -51.95
C PRO A 1082 -45.34 5.98 -51.07
N ALA A 1083 -44.18 5.74 -50.41
CA ALA A 1083 -43.02 6.66 -50.16
C ALA A 1083 -42.66 7.13 -48.71
N VAL A 1084 -41.39 7.61 -48.57
CA VAL A 1084 -40.81 8.54 -47.56
C VAL A 1084 -40.00 7.99 -46.33
N VAL A 1085 -38.66 7.98 -46.50
CA VAL A 1085 -37.57 8.56 -45.65
C VAL A 1085 -37.22 8.06 -44.21
N ALA A 1086 -35.94 7.67 -44.06
CA ALA A 1086 -34.99 7.75 -42.91
C ALA A 1086 -35.29 7.13 -41.51
N GLY A 1087 -34.22 6.81 -40.76
CA GLY A 1087 -34.24 6.50 -39.33
C GLY A 1087 -33.02 5.71 -38.84
N ALA A 1088 -32.17 6.31 -38.00
CA ALA A 1088 -30.88 5.75 -37.56
C ALA A 1088 -30.93 4.93 -36.25
N ALA A 1089 -29.81 4.27 -35.96
CA ALA A 1089 -29.30 3.84 -34.63
C ALA A 1089 -29.95 2.63 -33.91
N GLY A 1090 -29.12 1.90 -33.15
CA GLY A 1090 -29.56 0.88 -32.18
C GLY A 1090 -28.61 -0.30 -31.96
N LEU A 1091 -27.58 -0.12 -31.11
CA LEU A 1091 -27.07 -1.23 -30.26
C LEU A 1091 -28.13 -1.49 -29.14
N THR A 1092 -28.11 -2.53 -28.30
CA THR A 1092 -27.05 -3.45 -27.84
C THR A 1092 -27.72 -4.70 -27.20
N ALA A 1093 -27.00 -5.83 -27.10
CA ALA A 1093 -27.03 -6.81 -25.98
C ALA A 1093 -28.37 -7.52 -25.56
N ALA A 1094 -28.42 -8.67 -24.88
CA ALA A 1094 -27.38 -9.63 -24.45
C ALA A 1094 -27.98 -11.01 -24.07
N VAL A 1095 -27.12 -12.04 -24.12
CA VAL A 1095 -27.06 -13.22 -23.22
C VAL A 1095 -28.24 -14.22 -23.13
N GLY A 1096 -27.91 -15.49 -23.44
CA GLY A 1096 -28.40 -16.67 -22.72
C GLY A 1096 -29.45 -17.55 -23.45
N ALA A 1097 -29.28 -18.87 -23.57
CA ALA A 1097 -28.11 -19.73 -23.31
C ALA A 1097 -28.24 -21.06 -24.09
N LEU A 1098 -27.11 -21.77 -24.25
CA LEU A 1098 -26.88 -23.21 -24.51
C LEU A 1098 -28.09 -24.09 -24.99
N THR A 1099 -27.95 -24.98 -25.98
CA THR A 1099 -26.81 -25.90 -26.19
C THR A 1099 -26.80 -26.61 -27.58
N LEU A 1100 -25.65 -27.21 -27.91
CA LEU A 1100 -25.42 -28.39 -28.78
C LEU A 1100 -25.46 -28.27 -30.33
N ARG A 1101 -24.27 -28.43 -30.93
CA ARG A 1101 -23.90 -29.26 -32.12
C ARG A 1101 -24.84 -29.26 -33.35
N ARG A 1102 -24.37 -28.94 -34.56
CA ARG A 1102 -23.26 -29.65 -35.27
C ARG A 1102 -22.66 -28.80 -36.43
N ARG A 1103 -21.56 -29.28 -37.03
CA ARG A 1103 -20.87 -28.72 -38.22
C ARG A 1103 -21.64 -28.98 -39.54
N SER A 1104 -21.13 -28.41 -40.63
CA SER A 1104 -21.42 -28.63 -42.06
C SER A 1104 -22.67 -27.93 -42.62
N LYS A 1105 -22.61 -27.24 -43.76
CA LYS A 1105 -21.44 -26.76 -44.55
C LYS A 1105 -21.46 -25.24 -44.62
#